data_AF-A0A1B1S8W3-F1
#
_entry.id   AF-A0A1B1S8W3-F1
#
_cell.length_a   1.000
_cell.length_b   1.000
_cell.length_c   1.000
_cell.angle_alpha   90.00
_cell.angle_beta   90.00
_cell.angle_gamma   90.00
#
_symmetry.space_group_name_H-M   'P 1'
#
loop_
_entity.id
_entity.type
_entity.pdbx_description
1 polymer ?
#
loop_
_entity_poly.entity_id
_entity_poly.type
_entity_poly.pdbx_seq_one_letter_code
_entity_poly.pdbx_strand_id
1 'polypeptide(L)'
;MENDNELYLPFDAFLRSFKLTLSGKHAFLLGAGCSISSGLPSAQQCIWDWKKAIYSSRNKVIAPIFDVRQESVQNTIQRWLDSTGEFPPLGDSSEYERYVEIAYPLESDRREYFAQLSRNAKPAIGYKLLIELFRFGRVSSIWSTNFDGLVERAAHKVDVSCVNINIDTADLIYSRPTSADLLYVALHGDYKFSSLKNSSRELDNQVESFQKCLQSHLSTNTLVVLGYSGRDKSLMSALKNAFSQPGSGKLFWIGYGNYIPESVRDLIIEARNNKRDAFFVPSAGFDEVMLSIMENCFYDDLDKRTIIENIKNQTISLGTTVSPVLLNTGTLFNSKLKFNLYPLQIPKFYYQIDTTRLDAEVLNNLKEILQNYHIVCTPSGNQLYALGTLSQLTDSFKISSPDTIEQVQMPAFPLSNSILKNLLTKAVIFGITSLKPNLQPSYSKRIIWDSKRRFAGKGFEGVRVNLFHKEGDVFLLTSFSPTIYFIREDNYDKVQKQNIVRKYIDGLRNKEFDSKISNWENMIFGGNRLSWNIPIGISNISNECNFTLGNNSAFGGIYDPESVEPKFTLTKREIWSGKRLSEPKLLFVDKMGESLLEDSNPMRGLSLGQPLERILGEGHNYPIYLGVICPISYSERLHRFLLKLNQSCNPRYNDYIQPYPGFENAYSTPLDIPSPNDKNRWIKCNDAQQDARVLASKVCEFSKKLVRTILISP
;
A
#
# COMPACT_ATOMS: atom_id res chain seq x y z
N MET A 1 9.99 21.90 36.26
CA MET A 1 9.22 21.48 35.08
C MET A 1 7.95 22.32 35.06
N GLU A 2 8.04 23.53 34.51
CA GLU A 2 6.84 24.30 34.14
C GLU A 2 6.04 23.49 33.11
N ASN A 3 4.71 23.62 33.13
CA ASN A 3 3.79 22.84 32.30
C ASN A 3 4.11 23.02 30.80
N ASP A 4 4.79 22.03 30.21
CA ASP A 4 5.09 22.00 28.77
C ASP A 4 3.83 22.16 27.91
N ASN A 5 2.65 21.81 28.44
CA ASN A 5 1.35 22.02 27.80
C ASN A 5 1.08 23.47 27.35
N GLU A 6 1.69 24.48 27.99
CA GLU A 6 1.49 25.88 27.60
C GLU A 6 2.27 26.26 26.33
N LEU A 7 3.34 25.53 25.97
CA LEU A 7 4.18 25.82 24.79
C LEU A 7 3.53 25.36 23.47
N TYR A 8 2.55 24.44 23.54
CA TYR A 8 1.90 23.85 22.38
C TYR A 8 0.76 24.72 21.85
N LEU A 9 0.61 24.69 20.52
CA LEU A 9 -0.62 25.09 19.85
C LEU A 9 -1.10 23.90 19.01
N PRO A 10 -2.35 23.42 19.24
CA PRO A 10 -2.94 22.38 18.41
C PRO A 10 -2.91 22.75 16.92
N PHE A 11 -2.70 21.77 16.05
CA PHE A 11 -2.54 22.00 14.61
C PHE A 11 -3.76 22.68 13.98
N ASP A 12 -4.98 22.33 14.40
CA ASP A 12 -6.21 22.96 13.93
C ASP A 12 -6.32 24.44 14.36
N ALA A 13 -5.85 24.78 15.55
CA ALA A 13 -5.77 26.15 16.04
C ALA A 13 -4.73 26.97 15.26
N PHE A 14 -3.59 26.36 14.92
CA PHE A 14 -2.62 26.95 13.99
C PHE A 14 -3.27 27.28 12.64
N LEU A 15 -4.01 26.35 12.02
CA LEU A 15 -4.68 26.60 10.73
C LEU A 15 -5.65 27.78 10.79
N ARG A 16 -6.46 27.89 11.85
CA ARG A 16 -7.35 29.04 12.07
C ARG A 16 -6.56 30.35 12.24
N SER A 17 -5.48 30.34 13.01
CA SER A 17 -4.61 31.52 13.18
C SER A 17 -3.93 31.92 11.88
N PHE A 18 -3.49 30.94 11.07
CA PHE A 18 -2.87 31.18 9.77
C PHE A 18 -3.86 31.83 8.80
N LYS A 19 -5.10 31.31 8.72
CA LYS A 19 -6.17 31.84 7.84
C LYS A 19 -6.49 33.32 8.12
N LEU A 20 -6.53 33.71 9.40
CA LEU A 20 -6.83 35.08 9.85
C LEU A 20 -5.72 36.09 9.57
N THR A 21 -4.49 35.64 9.34
CA THR A 21 -3.35 36.55 9.14
C THR A 21 -3.44 37.22 7.77
N LEU A 22 -3.16 38.54 7.72
CA LEU A 22 -3.21 39.35 6.50
C LEU A 22 -2.27 38.81 5.40
N SER A 23 -2.63 39.04 4.13
CA SER A 23 -1.80 38.72 2.97
C SER A 23 -0.37 39.25 3.10
N GLY A 24 0.61 38.43 2.71
CA GLY A 24 2.02 38.81 2.64
C GLY A 24 2.75 38.88 3.98
N LYS A 25 2.23 38.25 5.05
CA LYS A 25 2.85 38.29 6.39
C LYS A 25 3.53 37.00 6.84
N HIS A 26 3.66 35.97 6.00
CA HIS A 26 4.29 34.71 6.41
C HIS A 26 5.66 34.49 5.78
N ALA A 27 6.69 34.40 6.62
CA ALA A 27 8.00 33.90 6.23
C ALA A 27 8.08 32.40 6.54
N PHE A 28 8.63 31.60 5.63
CA PHE A 28 8.84 30.18 5.85
C PHE A 28 10.32 29.86 6.03
N LEU A 29 10.70 29.12 7.06
CA LEU A 29 12.03 28.55 7.22
C LEU A 29 11.97 27.03 6.99
N LEU A 30 12.63 26.56 5.94
CA LEU A 30 12.63 25.16 5.52
C LEU A 30 13.96 24.50 5.89
N GLY A 31 13.86 23.36 6.58
CA GLY A 31 14.99 22.47 6.82
C GLY A 31 14.97 21.22 5.96
N ALA A 32 15.97 20.34 6.15
CA ALA A 32 16.16 19.13 5.35
C ALA A 32 14.97 18.17 5.42
N GLY A 33 14.16 18.23 6.49
CA GLY A 33 12.95 17.45 6.64
C GLY A 33 11.87 17.75 5.60
N CYS A 34 11.86 18.94 5.00
CA CYS A 34 10.92 19.29 3.92
C CYS A 34 11.23 18.54 2.61
N SER A 35 12.47 18.11 2.43
CA SER A 35 12.97 17.50 1.20
C SER A 35 12.82 15.97 1.15
N ILE A 36 12.37 15.35 2.25
CA ILE A 36 12.28 13.88 2.37
C ILE A 36 11.38 13.26 1.29
N SER A 37 10.18 13.82 1.08
CA SER A 37 9.26 13.35 0.05
C SER A 37 9.72 13.65 -1.38
N SER A 38 10.74 14.51 -1.54
CA SER A 38 11.40 14.78 -2.82
C SER A 38 12.54 13.80 -3.13
N GLY A 39 12.72 12.77 -2.29
CA GLY A 39 13.73 11.72 -2.43
C GLY A 39 15.08 12.06 -1.81
N LEU A 40 15.18 13.13 -1.00
CA LEU A 40 16.42 13.53 -0.34
C LEU A 40 16.48 13.02 1.09
N PRO A 41 17.65 12.58 1.57
CA PRO A 41 17.81 12.11 2.94
C PRO A 41 17.71 13.27 3.94
N SER A 42 17.14 12.98 5.10
CA SER A 42 17.25 13.84 6.28
C SER A 42 18.68 13.88 6.82
N ALA A 43 19.01 14.87 7.64
CA ALA A 43 20.31 14.95 8.31
C ALA A 43 20.67 13.68 9.12
N GLN A 44 19.67 13.05 9.75
CA GLN A 44 19.87 11.80 10.49
C GLN A 44 20.17 10.62 9.56
N GLN A 45 19.54 10.57 8.38
CA GLN A 45 19.82 9.56 7.38
C GLN A 45 21.23 9.74 6.80
N CYS A 46 21.65 10.97 6.51
CA CYS A 46 23.03 11.25 6.09
C CYS A 46 24.05 10.77 7.13
N ILE A 47 23.82 11.04 8.43
CA ILE A 47 24.70 10.55 9.51
C ILE A 47 24.84 9.03 9.43
N TRP A 48 23.74 8.30 9.28
CA TRP A 48 23.77 6.85 9.18
C TRP A 48 24.43 6.34 7.90
N ASP A 49 24.26 7.03 6.77
CA ASP A 49 24.95 6.72 5.52
C ASP A 49 26.47 6.90 5.67
N TRP A 50 26.92 7.97 6.34
CA TRP A 50 28.33 8.20 6.63
C TRP A 50 28.90 7.16 7.61
N LYS A 51 28.16 6.83 8.68
CA LYS A 51 28.51 5.75 9.62
C LYS A 51 28.67 4.42 8.89
N LYS A 52 27.74 4.11 7.97
CA LYS A 52 27.83 2.92 7.11
C LYS A 52 29.06 2.96 6.19
N ALA A 53 29.34 4.08 5.53
CA ALA A 53 30.52 4.21 4.68
C ALA A 53 31.83 3.98 5.45
N ILE A 54 31.94 4.55 6.66
CA ILE A 54 33.09 4.35 7.57
C ILE A 54 33.18 2.88 8.00
N TYR A 55 32.07 2.28 8.43
CA TYR A 55 32.03 0.87 8.85
C TYR A 55 32.43 -0.08 7.71
N SER A 56 31.83 0.09 6.53
CA SER A 56 32.10 -0.77 5.35
C SER A 56 33.54 -0.65 4.88
N SER A 57 34.11 0.56 4.83
CA SER A 57 35.50 0.78 4.40
C SER A 57 36.52 0.21 5.38
N ARG A 58 36.32 0.34 6.70
CA ARG A 58 37.25 -0.20 7.71
C ARG A 58 37.14 -1.72 7.90
N ASN A 59 35.96 -2.31 7.74
CA ASN A 59 35.73 -3.74 7.96
C ASN A 59 35.72 -4.58 6.66
N LYS A 60 36.02 -3.98 5.49
CA LYS A 60 36.01 -4.64 4.17
C LYS A 60 34.70 -5.36 3.83
N VAL A 61 33.57 -4.85 4.33
CA VAL A 61 32.25 -5.45 4.11
C VAL A 61 31.59 -4.83 2.88
N ILE A 62 30.94 -5.66 2.06
CA ILE A 62 30.32 -5.23 0.80
C ILE A 62 29.07 -4.36 1.13
N ALA A 63 29.18 -3.05 0.88
CA ALA A 63 28.21 -2.01 1.24
C ALA A 63 26.75 -2.15 0.73
N PRO A 64 26.40 -2.82 -0.39
CA PRO A 64 25.03 -2.90 -0.89
C PRO A 64 24.03 -3.61 0.04
N ILE A 65 24.50 -4.37 1.02
CA ILE A 65 23.66 -5.28 1.81
C ILE A 65 23.02 -4.62 3.04
N PHE A 66 23.56 -3.50 3.52
CA PHE A 66 23.12 -2.87 4.77
C PHE A 66 22.09 -1.78 4.54
N ASP A 67 20.84 -2.05 4.89
CA ASP A 67 19.84 -1.00 5.00
C ASP A 67 19.92 -0.35 6.38
N VAL A 68 20.53 0.84 6.46
CA VAL A 68 20.63 1.61 7.72
C VAL A 68 19.29 2.12 8.24
N ARG A 69 18.18 1.86 7.54
CA ARG A 69 16.84 2.07 8.10
C ARG A 69 16.45 0.99 9.11
N GLN A 70 17.16 -0.14 9.13
CA GLN A 70 16.94 -1.21 10.09
C GLN A 70 17.68 -0.93 11.41
N GLU A 71 16.94 -1.01 12.52
CA GLU A 71 17.47 -0.76 13.87
C GLU A 71 18.58 -1.77 14.25
N SER A 72 18.45 -3.03 13.84
CA SER A 72 19.48 -4.06 14.06
C SER A 72 20.82 -3.67 13.44
N VAL A 73 20.80 -3.20 12.19
CA VAL A 73 21.99 -2.73 11.46
C VAL A 73 22.58 -1.48 12.11
N GLN A 74 21.73 -0.51 12.47
CA GLN A 74 22.14 0.69 13.19
C GLN A 74 22.87 0.35 14.49
N ASN A 75 22.30 -0.55 15.30
CA ASN A 75 22.88 -0.99 16.56
C ASN A 75 24.24 -1.67 16.38
N THR A 76 24.39 -2.51 15.36
CA THR A 76 25.68 -3.17 15.07
C THR A 76 26.75 -2.15 14.69
N ILE A 77 26.43 -1.24 13.76
CA ILE A 77 27.36 -0.18 13.35
C ILE A 77 27.72 0.70 14.55
N GLN A 78 26.73 1.10 15.36
CA GLN A 78 26.98 1.95 16.52
C GLN A 78 27.87 1.29 17.57
N ARG A 79 27.62 0.02 17.93
CA ARG A 79 28.47 -0.71 18.88
C ARG A 79 29.92 -0.79 18.40
N TRP A 80 30.13 -1.02 17.12
CA TRP A 80 31.47 -1.01 16.55
C TRP A 80 32.11 0.37 16.66
N LEU A 81 31.39 1.44 16.28
CA LEU A 81 31.87 2.82 16.40
C LEU A 81 32.26 3.15 17.84
N ASP A 82 31.39 2.83 18.80
CA ASP A 82 31.63 3.07 20.23
C ASP A 82 32.85 2.28 20.74
N SER A 83 33.05 1.04 20.29
CA SER A 83 34.17 0.19 20.72
C SER A 83 35.55 0.72 20.31
N THR A 84 35.61 1.55 19.26
CA THR A 84 36.86 2.17 18.82
C THR A 84 37.27 3.37 19.66
N GLY A 85 36.30 4.03 20.34
CA GLY A 85 36.53 5.25 21.11
C GLY A 85 36.90 6.50 20.31
N GLU A 86 36.96 6.43 18.97
CA GLU A 86 37.39 7.54 18.09
C GLU A 86 36.23 8.43 17.60
N PHE A 87 34.99 7.96 17.72
CA PHE A 87 33.81 8.58 17.11
C PHE A 87 32.86 9.17 18.15
N PRO A 88 32.06 10.20 17.79
CA PRO A 88 31.03 10.71 18.68
C PRO A 88 30.03 9.63 19.09
N PRO A 89 29.56 9.62 20.36
CA PRO A 89 28.54 8.67 20.80
C PRO A 89 27.19 8.97 20.13
N LEU A 90 26.31 7.98 20.12
CA LEU A 90 24.96 8.10 19.56
C LEU A 90 24.19 9.27 20.20
N GLY A 91 23.69 10.19 19.36
CA GLY A 91 22.90 11.34 19.81
C GLY A 91 23.75 12.56 20.20
N ASP A 92 25.08 12.51 20.06
CA ASP A 92 25.94 13.67 20.27
C ASP A 92 25.63 14.80 19.26
N SER A 93 25.66 16.05 19.74
CA SER A 93 25.37 17.21 18.89
C SER A 93 26.35 17.40 17.73
N SER A 94 27.57 16.87 17.85
CA SER A 94 28.64 16.94 16.85
C SER A 94 28.59 15.84 15.78
N GLU A 95 27.69 14.85 15.91
CA GLU A 95 27.63 13.69 14.99
C GLU A 95 27.62 14.13 13.52
N TYR A 96 26.78 15.11 13.17
CA TYR A 96 26.64 15.55 11.78
C TYR A 96 27.94 16.08 11.19
N GLU A 97 28.62 16.98 11.90
CA GLU A 97 29.84 17.65 11.43
C GLU A 97 31.02 16.68 11.42
N ARG A 98 31.14 15.87 12.47
CA ARG A 98 32.26 14.95 12.62
C ARG A 98 32.18 13.76 11.68
N TYR A 99 31.01 13.14 11.48
CA TYR A 99 30.88 11.97 10.60
C TYR A 99 31.03 12.33 9.12
N VAL A 100 30.30 13.34 8.63
CA VAL A 100 30.88 14.46 7.90
C VAL A 100 32.30 14.33 7.34
N GLU A 101 33.18 14.98 8.09
CA GLU A 101 34.61 15.13 7.85
C GLU A 101 35.38 13.82 7.86
N ILE A 102 34.95 12.85 8.68
CA ILE A 102 35.60 11.55 8.74
C ILE A 102 35.31 10.73 7.48
N ALA A 103 34.05 10.71 7.03
CA ALA A 103 33.64 9.98 5.85
C ALA A 103 34.20 10.62 4.57
N TYR A 104 34.21 11.96 4.52
CA TYR A 104 34.70 12.74 3.38
C TYR A 104 35.61 13.88 3.83
N PRO A 105 36.92 13.61 3.99
CA PRO A 105 37.89 14.62 4.46
C PRO A 105 38.05 15.82 3.51
N LEU A 106 37.91 15.59 2.20
CA LEU A 106 38.05 16.63 1.19
C LEU A 106 36.74 17.41 1.01
N GLU A 107 36.83 18.73 0.94
CA GLU A 107 35.66 19.58 0.72
C GLU A 107 35.00 19.36 -0.65
N SER A 108 35.80 19.10 -1.69
CA SER A 108 35.31 18.74 -3.02
C SER A 108 34.35 17.54 -2.98
N ASP A 109 34.69 16.53 -2.19
CA ASP A 109 33.94 15.27 -2.11
C ASP A 109 32.64 15.45 -1.36
N ARG A 110 32.65 16.30 -0.31
CA ARG A 110 31.42 16.72 0.39
C ARG A 110 30.46 17.46 -0.54
N ARG A 111 30.98 18.38 -1.36
CA ARG A 111 30.17 19.11 -2.35
C ARG A 111 29.60 18.16 -3.41
N GLU A 112 30.41 17.25 -3.93
CA GLU A 112 29.98 16.24 -4.91
C GLU A 112 28.92 15.30 -4.32
N TYR A 113 29.09 14.85 -3.06
CA TYR A 113 28.10 14.02 -2.35
C TYR A 113 26.71 14.68 -2.32
N PHE A 114 26.62 15.93 -1.88
CA PHE A 114 25.34 16.66 -1.84
C PHE A 114 24.79 16.98 -3.24
N ALA A 115 25.66 17.24 -4.22
CA ALA A 115 25.26 17.43 -5.62
C ALA A 115 24.67 16.16 -6.23
N GLN A 116 25.23 14.98 -5.91
CA GLN A 116 24.70 13.69 -6.37
C GLN A 116 23.32 13.40 -5.80
N LEU A 117 23.10 13.69 -4.51
CA LEU A 117 21.79 13.53 -3.88
C LEU A 117 20.72 14.41 -4.57
N SER A 118 21.04 15.66 -4.88
CA SER A 118 20.09 16.63 -5.46
C SER A 118 19.86 16.49 -6.96
N ARG A 119 20.77 15.84 -7.71
CA ARG A 119 20.78 15.76 -9.19
C ARG A 119 19.44 15.37 -9.80
N ASN A 120 18.79 14.35 -9.25
CA ASN A 120 17.54 13.79 -9.76
C ASN A 120 16.32 14.09 -8.89
N ALA A 121 16.51 14.77 -7.75
CA ALA A 121 15.42 15.15 -6.87
C ALA A 121 14.44 16.05 -7.65
N LYS A 122 13.14 15.94 -7.35
CA LYS A 122 12.12 16.80 -7.96
C LYS A 122 11.26 17.38 -6.84
N PRO A 123 10.82 18.65 -6.94
CA PRO A 123 10.01 19.25 -5.89
C PRO A 123 8.73 18.44 -5.66
N ALA A 124 8.56 17.94 -4.43
CA ALA A 124 7.36 17.27 -3.98
C ALA A 124 6.17 18.23 -3.87
N ILE A 125 5.01 17.70 -3.49
CA ILE A 125 3.75 18.46 -3.44
C ILE A 125 3.83 19.67 -2.50
N GLY A 126 4.47 19.56 -1.35
CA GLY A 126 4.61 20.67 -0.40
C GLY A 126 5.32 21.88 -1.01
N TYR A 127 6.38 21.67 -1.79
CA TYR A 127 7.06 22.77 -2.49
C TYR A 127 6.17 23.42 -3.54
N LYS A 128 5.45 22.63 -4.34
CA LYS A 128 4.52 23.16 -5.36
C LYS A 128 3.42 24.00 -4.71
N LEU A 129 2.84 23.51 -3.62
CA LEU A 129 1.81 24.22 -2.87
C LEU A 129 2.35 25.48 -2.19
N LEU A 130 3.60 25.46 -1.72
CA LEU A 130 4.23 26.65 -1.13
C LEU A 130 4.40 27.78 -2.14
N ILE A 131 4.74 27.46 -3.38
CA ILE A 131 4.83 28.47 -4.45
C ILE A 131 3.43 28.97 -4.83
N GLU A 132 2.41 28.12 -4.91
CA GLU A 132 1.04 28.60 -5.13
C GLU A 132 0.53 29.46 -3.97
N LEU A 133 0.89 29.12 -2.73
CA LEU A 133 0.59 29.94 -1.55
C LEU A 133 1.24 31.33 -1.66
N PHE A 134 2.45 31.42 -2.23
CA PHE A 134 3.08 32.69 -2.59
C PHE A 134 2.29 33.43 -3.69
N ARG A 135 1.90 32.77 -4.79
CA ARG A 135 1.08 33.37 -5.86
C ARG A 135 -0.28 33.87 -5.35
N PHE A 136 -0.81 33.24 -4.31
CA PHE A 136 -2.05 33.68 -3.64
C PHE A 136 -1.82 34.81 -2.62
N GLY A 137 -0.61 35.35 -2.56
CA GLY A 137 -0.24 36.52 -1.76
C GLY A 137 -0.14 36.24 -0.27
N ARG A 138 0.12 35.00 0.17
CA ARG A 138 0.23 34.66 1.60
C ARG A 138 1.67 34.55 2.11
N VAL A 139 2.66 34.39 1.23
CA VAL A 139 4.08 34.23 1.59
C VAL A 139 4.84 35.52 1.33
N SER A 140 5.67 35.97 2.29
CA SER A 140 6.56 37.13 2.14
C SER A 140 7.97 36.74 1.69
N SER A 141 8.48 35.62 2.19
CA SER A 141 9.83 35.14 1.92
C SER A 141 9.97 33.66 2.29
N ILE A 142 10.86 32.95 1.62
CA ILE A 142 11.24 31.57 1.95
C ILE A 142 12.73 31.54 2.29
N TRP A 143 13.05 30.94 3.42
CA TRP A 143 14.40 30.79 3.98
C TRP A 143 14.71 29.30 4.00
N SER A 144 15.90 28.89 3.59
CA SER A 144 16.23 27.47 3.49
C SER A 144 17.65 27.16 3.93
N THR A 145 17.80 26.15 4.78
CA THR A 145 19.10 25.56 5.14
C THR A 145 19.53 24.44 4.19
N ASN A 146 18.79 24.22 3.09
CA ASN A 146 19.01 23.08 2.19
C ASN A 146 19.80 23.49 0.95
N PHE A 147 20.68 22.59 0.48
CA PHE A 147 21.50 22.75 -0.74
C PHE A 147 20.81 22.23 -2.02
N ASP A 148 19.50 21.96 -1.97
CA ASP A 148 18.81 21.15 -2.99
C ASP A 148 18.18 21.94 -4.15
N GLY A 149 18.06 23.27 -4.01
CA GLY A 149 17.45 24.15 -5.02
C GLY A 149 15.97 23.83 -5.32
N LEU A 150 15.27 23.06 -4.46
CA LEU A 150 13.91 22.59 -4.76
C LEU A 150 12.89 23.71 -4.79
N VAL A 151 13.07 24.76 -3.97
CA VAL A 151 12.21 25.95 -3.97
C VAL A 151 12.27 26.67 -5.31
N GLU A 152 13.48 26.97 -5.79
CA GLU A 152 13.71 27.65 -7.07
C GLU A 152 13.19 26.82 -8.26
N ARG A 153 13.42 25.51 -8.24
CA ARG A 153 12.90 24.60 -9.27
C ARG A 153 11.38 24.48 -9.25
N ALA A 154 10.74 24.66 -8.10
CA ALA A 154 9.27 24.73 -8.02
C ALA A 154 8.76 26.07 -8.54
N ALA A 155 9.43 27.17 -8.18
CA ALA A 155 9.08 28.53 -8.63
C ALA A 155 9.17 28.68 -10.15
N HIS A 156 10.27 28.22 -10.75
CA HIS A 156 10.50 28.26 -12.20
C HIS A 156 9.44 27.47 -12.98
N LYS A 157 8.83 26.42 -12.41
CA LYS A 157 7.81 25.63 -13.13
C LYS A 157 6.48 26.34 -13.31
N VAL A 158 6.24 27.40 -12.54
CA VAL A 158 5.01 28.21 -12.59
C VAL A 158 5.34 29.68 -12.89
N ASP A 159 6.49 29.90 -13.55
CA ASP A 159 6.97 31.21 -14.00
C ASP A 159 7.06 32.27 -12.89
N VAL A 160 7.41 31.83 -11.66
CA VAL A 160 7.73 32.73 -10.55
C VAL A 160 9.23 32.96 -10.50
N SER A 161 9.64 34.24 -10.59
CA SER A 161 11.03 34.67 -10.42
C SER A 161 11.45 34.61 -8.95
N CYS A 162 12.64 34.08 -8.67
CA CYS A 162 13.24 34.12 -7.34
C CYS A 162 14.35 35.17 -7.28
N VAL A 163 14.30 36.03 -6.26
CA VAL A 163 15.44 36.86 -5.87
C VAL A 163 16.23 36.09 -4.82
N ASN A 164 17.38 35.56 -5.22
CA ASN A 164 18.25 34.80 -4.34
C ASN A 164 19.09 35.73 -3.47
N ILE A 165 18.87 35.63 -2.16
CA ILE A 165 19.58 36.39 -1.13
C ILE A 165 20.51 35.44 -0.39
N ASN A 166 21.78 35.79 -0.33
CA ASN A 166 22.79 35.13 0.49
C ASN A 166 23.42 36.17 1.44
N ILE A 167 24.42 35.78 2.24
CA ILE A 167 25.07 36.73 3.16
C ILE A 167 25.69 37.93 2.44
N ASP A 168 26.18 37.73 1.21
CA ASP A 168 26.84 38.76 0.39
C ASP A 168 25.82 39.75 -0.23
N THR A 169 24.53 39.38 -0.30
CA THR A 169 23.45 40.19 -0.89
C THR A 169 22.30 40.48 0.09
N ALA A 170 22.57 40.40 1.40
CA ALA A 170 21.57 40.51 2.47
C ALA A 170 20.65 41.76 2.36
N ASP A 171 21.19 42.88 1.89
CA ASP A 171 20.45 44.14 1.71
C ASP A 171 19.30 44.03 0.71
N LEU A 172 19.34 43.04 -0.20
CA LEU A 172 18.27 42.79 -1.16
C LEU A 172 16.94 42.40 -0.50
N ILE A 173 16.95 42.04 0.79
CA ILE A 173 15.72 41.79 1.55
C ILE A 173 14.86 43.07 1.71
N TYR A 174 15.49 44.25 1.67
CA TYR A 174 14.82 45.54 1.78
C TYR A 174 14.40 46.12 0.43
N SER A 175 14.94 45.60 -0.69
CA SER A 175 14.39 45.93 -2.00
C SER A 175 12.91 45.58 -1.99
N ARG A 176 12.08 46.41 -2.62
CA ARG A 176 10.72 45.99 -2.98
C ARG A 176 10.85 45.18 -4.27
N PRO A 177 10.95 43.84 -4.23
CA PRO A 177 10.66 43.07 -5.43
C PRO A 177 9.28 43.50 -5.94
N THR A 178 9.04 43.35 -7.23
CA THR A 178 7.64 43.44 -7.68
C THR A 178 6.84 42.40 -6.90
N SER A 179 5.53 42.60 -6.70
CA SER A 179 4.70 41.60 -5.99
C SER A 179 4.70 40.20 -6.66
N ALA A 180 5.37 40.06 -7.80
CA ALA A 180 5.58 38.83 -8.53
C ALA A 180 6.88 38.08 -8.17
N ASP A 181 7.90 38.73 -7.56
CA ASP A 181 9.17 38.06 -7.28
C ASP A 181 9.22 37.50 -5.85
N LEU A 182 9.60 36.23 -5.74
CA LEU A 182 9.75 35.52 -4.48
C LEU A 182 11.12 35.80 -3.86
N LEU A 183 11.15 36.31 -2.63
CA LEU A 183 12.38 36.41 -1.85
C LEU A 183 12.80 35.03 -1.34
N TYR A 184 13.92 34.50 -1.84
CA TYR A 184 14.50 33.23 -1.41
C TYR A 184 15.85 33.47 -0.71
N VAL A 185 15.91 33.21 0.59
CA VAL A 185 17.11 33.38 1.41
C VAL A 185 17.80 32.03 1.62
N ALA A 186 18.97 31.85 1.03
CA ALA A 186 19.77 30.64 1.14
C ALA A 186 20.72 30.73 2.35
N LEU A 187 20.51 29.88 3.37
CA LEU A 187 21.29 29.86 4.62
C LEU A 187 22.39 28.79 4.63
N HIS A 188 22.37 27.87 3.67
CA HIS A 188 23.10 26.59 3.73
C HIS A 188 24.64 26.69 3.64
N GLY A 189 25.18 27.74 3.03
CA GLY A 189 26.63 27.92 2.87
C GLY A 189 27.31 28.82 3.90
N ASP A 190 26.55 29.73 4.53
CA ASP A 190 27.16 30.90 5.16
C ASP A 190 27.42 30.76 6.67
N TYR A 191 26.77 29.79 7.34
CA TYR A 191 26.90 29.61 8.80
C TYR A 191 27.82 28.47 9.25
N LYS A 192 28.17 27.52 8.35
CA LYS A 192 28.89 26.27 8.71
C LYS A 192 30.32 26.13 8.20
N PHE A 193 30.77 26.98 7.27
CA PHE A 193 32.13 26.93 6.74
C PHE A 193 32.87 28.24 7.00
N SER A 194 33.06 28.54 8.29
CA SER A 194 33.80 29.72 8.77
C SER A 194 35.32 29.60 8.63
N SER A 195 35.87 28.48 8.18
CA SER A 195 37.32 28.26 8.10
C SER A 195 37.99 28.82 6.85
N LEU A 196 37.24 29.39 5.89
CA LEU A 196 37.77 29.79 4.58
C LEU A 196 37.15 31.10 4.04
N LYS A 197 37.20 32.20 4.81
CA LYS A 197 37.13 33.57 4.24
C LYS A 197 38.18 34.45 4.92
N ASN A 198 39.14 34.94 4.14
CA ASN A 198 40.31 35.70 4.58
C ASN A 198 39.93 37.15 4.96
N SER A 199 39.45 37.35 6.19
CA SER A 199 39.71 38.49 7.10
C SER A 199 38.57 38.59 8.13
N SER A 200 38.90 38.57 9.42
CA SER A 200 37.91 38.44 10.50
C SER A 200 36.94 39.63 10.63
N ARG A 201 37.34 40.84 10.22
CA ARG A 201 36.52 42.05 10.39
C ARG A 201 35.40 42.23 9.37
N GLU A 202 35.57 41.80 8.12
CA GLU A 202 34.51 41.89 7.12
C GLU A 202 33.42 40.85 7.36
N LEU A 203 33.80 39.67 7.85
CA LEU A 203 32.87 38.59 8.18
C LEU A 203 31.98 38.95 9.37
N ASP A 204 32.55 39.50 10.44
CA ASP A 204 31.80 39.92 11.63
C ASP A 204 30.75 41.00 11.28
N ASN A 205 31.11 41.96 10.42
CA ASN A 205 30.21 43.02 9.96
C ASN A 205 29.09 42.48 9.04
N GLN A 206 29.37 41.50 8.17
CA GLN A 206 28.39 40.90 7.27
C GLN A 206 27.38 40.02 8.02
N VAL A 207 27.84 39.23 9.00
CA VAL A 207 26.97 38.45 9.89
C VAL A 207 26.07 39.37 10.71
N GLU A 208 26.61 40.48 11.22
CA GLU A 208 25.82 41.48 11.97
C GLU A 208 24.77 42.16 11.08
N SER A 209 25.12 42.52 9.84
CA SER A 209 24.17 43.09 8.87
C SER A 209 23.02 42.13 8.56
N PHE A 210 23.34 40.86 8.30
CA PHE A 210 22.34 39.82 8.05
C PHE A 210 21.44 39.57 9.27
N GLN A 211 21.99 39.56 10.48
CA GLN A 211 21.20 39.43 11.72
C GLN A 211 20.23 40.60 11.90
N LYS A 212 20.67 41.83 11.64
CA LYS A 212 19.80 43.02 11.66
C LYS A 212 18.67 42.92 10.62
N CYS A 213 18.99 42.41 9.42
CA CYS A 213 18.02 42.13 8.37
C CYS A 213 16.96 41.11 8.80
N LEU A 214 17.40 39.96 9.32
CA LEU A 214 16.53 38.93 9.86
C LEU A 214 15.63 39.48 10.98
N GLN A 215 16.21 40.23 11.92
CA GLN A 215 15.47 40.86 13.01
C GLN A 215 14.38 41.81 12.49
N SER A 216 14.74 42.71 11.57
CA SER A 216 13.81 43.68 10.99
C SER A 216 12.67 42.97 10.25
N HIS A 217 13.00 41.98 9.41
CA HIS A 217 12.02 41.23 8.63
C HIS A 217 11.05 40.44 9.51
N LEU A 218 11.56 39.76 10.54
CA LEU A 218 10.75 38.96 11.46
C LEU A 218 10.03 39.78 12.53
N SER A 219 10.33 41.07 12.69
CA SER A 219 9.58 41.94 13.60
C SER A 219 8.11 42.09 13.19
N THR A 220 7.83 42.07 11.89
CA THR A 220 6.49 42.26 11.32
C THR A 220 5.91 41.00 10.70
N ASN A 221 6.75 40.11 10.15
CA ASN A 221 6.35 38.85 9.55
C ASN A 221 6.26 37.72 10.57
N THR A 222 5.24 36.88 10.43
CA THR A 222 5.10 35.63 11.15
C THR A 222 6.01 34.57 10.53
N LEU A 223 6.88 33.97 11.34
CA LEU A 223 7.77 32.89 10.93
C LEU A 223 7.10 31.53 11.13
N VAL A 224 7.03 30.75 10.06
CA VAL A 224 6.63 29.34 10.07
C VAL A 224 7.85 28.47 9.80
N VAL A 225 8.28 27.70 10.79
CA VAL A 225 9.45 26.81 10.67
C VAL A 225 8.97 25.38 10.39
N LEU A 226 9.49 24.75 9.34
CA LEU A 226 9.12 23.41 8.90
C LEU A 226 10.38 22.59 8.55
N GLY A 227 10.40 21.32 8.95
CA GLY A 227 11.44 20.37 8.56
C GLY A 227 12.85 20.69 9.10
N TYR A 228 12.98 21.65 10.02
CA TYR A 228 14.23 22.04 10.64
C TYR A 228 14.26 21.59 12.10
N SER A 229 15.38 21.00 12.53
CA SER A 229 15.51 20.38 13.86
C SER A 229 16.10 21.30 14.94
N GLY A 230 16.53 22.51 14.57
CA GLY A 230 17.16 23.44 15.53
C GLY A 230 18.59 23.05 15.96
N ARG A 231 19.29 22.24 15.14
CA ARG A 231 20.64 21.75 15.44
C ARG A 231 21.75 22.78 15.19
N ASP A 232 21.54 23.77 14.34
CA ASP A 232 22.57 24.79 14.03
C ASP A 232 22.57 25.88 15.11
N LYS A 233 23.65 25.93 15.91
CA LYS A 233 23.76 26.87 17.03
C LYS A 233 23.74 28.33 16.57
N SER A 234 24.34 28.63 15.42
CA SER A 234 24.47 30.00 14.93
C SER A 234 23.14 30.54 14.43
N LEU A 235 22.39 29.74 13.66
CA LEU A 235 21.03 30.11 13.23
C LEU A 235 20.07 30.21 14.41
N MET A 236 20.13 29.27 15.37
CA MET A 236 19.29 29.33 16.58
C MET A 236 19.59 30.57 17.42
N SER A 237 20.86 30.96 17.53
CA SER A 237 21.26 32.21 18.19
C SER A 237 20.70 33.45 17.47
N ALA A 238 20.81 33.49 16.13
CA ALA A 238 20.26 34.59 15.32
C ALA A 238 18.73 34.69 15.45
N LEU A 239 18.01 33.56 15.45
CA LEU A 239 16.57 33.53 15.71
C LEU A 239 16.26 34.01 17.14
N LYS A 240 17.02 33.56 18.15
CA LYS A 240 16.83 33.99 19.53
C LYS A 240 16.99 35.50 19.68
N ASN A 241 18.01 36.08 19.04
CA ASN A 241 18.22 37.53 19.00
C ASN A 241 17.10 38.27 18.24
N ALA A 242 16.59 37.72 17.14
CA ALA A 242 15.48 38.33 16.41
C ALA A 242 14.16 38.32 17.22
N PHE A 243 13.93 37.28 18.02
CA PHE A 243 12.72 37.13 18.84
C PHE A 243 12.82 37.72 20.25
N SER A 244 13.99 38.18 20.70
CA SER A 244 14.13 38.92 21.96
C SER A 244 13.68 40.39 21.86
N GLN A 245 13.42 40.87 20.65
CA GLN A 245 13.09 42.26 20.37
C GLN A 245 11.57 42.44 20.17
N PRO A 246 10.96 43.56 20.61
CA PRO A 246 9.52 43.78 20.45
C PRO A 246 9.08 43.75 18.97
N GLY A 247 7.97 43.06 18.67
CA GLY A 247 7.43 42.97 17.33
C GLY A 247 6.08 42.26 17.27
N SER A 248 5.33 42.46 16.18
CA SER A 248 4.03 41.82 15.94
C SER A 248 4.11 40.46 15.26
N GLY A 249 5.28 40.08 14.73
CA GLY A 249 5.49 38.79 14.09
C GLY A 249 5.37 37.64 15.08
N LYS A 250 4.70 36.55 14.70
CA LYS A 250 4.58 35.34 15.53
C LYS A 250 5.60 34.28 15.12
N LEU A 251 5.89 33.34 16.01
CA LEU A 251 6.68 32.14 15.71
C LEU A 251 5.81 30.89 15.78
N PHE A 252 5.68 30.17 14.67
CA PHE A 252 5.11 28.84 14.64
C PHE A 252 6.20 27.84 14.27
N TRP A 253 6.64 27.04 15.25
CA TRP A 253 7.56 25.95 15.02
C TRP A 253 6.79 24.65 14.79
N ILE A 254 6.70 24.20 13.53
CA ILE A 254 5.96 23.00 13.18
C ILE A 254 6.89 21.80 13.23
N GLY A 255 6.78 21.03 14.31
CA GLY A 255 7.59 19.84 14.55
C GLY A 255 6.89 18.55 14.15
N TYR A 256 7.69 17.52 13.83
CA TYR A 256 7.18 16.18 13.59
C TYR A 256 6.85 15.50 14.94
N GLY A 257 5.57 15.18 15.16
CA GLY A 257 5.10 14.64 16.43
C GLY A 257 5.12 15.65 17.59
N ASN A 258 5.15 15.15 18.83
CA ASN A 258 4.98 15.96 20.04
C ASN A 258 6.30 16.31 20.75
N TYR A 259 7.46 15.94 20.21
CA TYR A 259 8.74 16.17 20.87
C TYR A 259 9.29 17.56 20.52
N ILE A 260 9.56 18.40 21.53
CA ILE A 260 10.19 19.72 21.38
C ILE A 260 11.68 19.60 21.70
N PRO A 261 12.59 19.88 20.74
CA PRO A 261 14.02 19.96 21.02
C PRO A 261 14.34 21.08 22.02
N GLU A 262 15.33 20.89 22.88
CA GLU A 262 15.71 21.84 23.94
C GLU A 262 16.03 23.25 23.38
N SER A 263 16.81 23.33 22.30
CA SER A 263 17.12 24.62 21.65
C SER A 263 15.88 25.37 21.16
N VAL A 264 14.85 24.63 20.71
CA VAL A 264 13.58 25.18 20.25
C VAL A 264 12.71 25.61 21.43
N ARG A 265 12.70 24.80 22.50
CA ARG A 265 12.03 25.13 23.76
C ARG A 265 12.55 26.46 24.31
N ASP A 266 13.87 26.62 24.38
CA ASP A 266 14.52 27.83 24.86
C ASP A 266 14.17 29.05 23.99
N LEU A 267 14.15 28.89 22.67
CA LEU A 267 13.76 29.95 21.74
C LEU A 267 12.30 30.40 21.97
N ILE A 268 11.37 29.45 22.14
CA ILE A 268 9.95 29.76 22.36
C ILE A 268 9.75 30.47 23.71
N ILE A 269 10.42 29.99 24.76
CA ILE A 269 10.36 30.61 26.10
C ILE A 269 10.91 32.05 26.04
N GLU A 270 12.07 32.24 25.40
CA GLU A 270 12.67 33.57 25.25
C GLU A 270 11.74 34.52 24.48
N ALA A 271 11.15 34.07 23.38
CA ALA A 271 10.23 34.88 22.60
C ALA A 271 9.00 35.32 23.43
N ARG A 272 8.44 34.40 24.22
CA ARG A 272 7.28 34.69 25.10
C ARG A 272 7.63 35.64 26.23
N ASN A 273 8.80 35.49 26.85
CA ASN A 273 9.29 36.41 27.87
C ASN A 273 9.40 37.85 27.33
N ASN A 274 9.72 37.99 26.05
CA ASN A 274 9.77 39.27 25.33
C ASN A 274 8.42 39.66 24.69
N LYS A 275 7.30 39.10 25.17
CA LYS A 275 5.92 39.38 24.75
C LYS A 275 5.62 39.10 23.28
N ARG A 276 6.33 38.16 22.66
CA ARG A 276 6.02 37.64 21.33
C ARG A 276 5.21 36.35 21.41
N ASP A 277 4.23 36.22 20.54
CA ASP A 277 3.49 34.98 20.34
C ASP A 277 4.41 33.92 19.70
N ALA A 278 4.74 32.86 20.44
CA ALA A 278 5.56 31.75 19.96
C ALA A 278 4.98 30.40 20.40
N PHE A 279 4.87 29.45 19.47
CA PHE A 279 4.26 28.15 19.73
C PHE A 279 4.97 27.01 19.01
N PHE A 280 4.98 25.86 19.64
CA PHE A 280 5.28 24.60 18.98
C PHE A 280 3.99 23.95 18.48
N VAL A 281 3.96 23.53 17.22
CA VAL A 281 2.79 22.95 16.56
C VAL A 281 3.12 21.51 16.14
N PRO A 282 2.53 20.48 16.75
CA PRO A 282 2.78 19.09 16.37
C PRO A 282 2.09 18.75 15.05
N SER A 283 2.80 18.14 14.12
CA SER A 283 2.27 17.71 12.81
C SER A 283 2.95 16.44 12.27
N ALA A 284 2.42 15.90 11.16
CA ALA A 284 2.86 14.66 10.53
C ALA A 284 3.80 14.86 9.33
N GLY A 285 3.97 16.08 8.77
CA GLY A 285 4.99 16.33 7.74
C GLY A 285 4.75 17.56 6.86
N PHE A 286 5.78 17.99 6.11
CA PHE A 286 5.73 19.20 5.28
C PHE A 286 4.60 19.20 4.25
N ASP A 287 4.47 18.12 3.48
CA ASP A 287 3.45 17.99 2.44
C ASP A 287 2.03 18.07 2.99
N GLU A 288 1.75 17.41 4.11
CA GLU A 288 0.44 17.41 4.77
C GLU A 288 0.12 18.76 5.39
N VAL A 289 1.12 19.44 5.97
CA VAL A 289 0.96 20.80 6.49
C VAL A 289 0.58 21.76 5.38
N MET A 290 1.30 21.72 4.26
CA MET A 290 1.03 22.60 3.13
C MET A 290 -0.34 22.33 2.51
N LEU A 291 -0.74 21.06 2.36
CA LEU A 291 -2.09 20.69 1.93
C LEU A 291 -3.15 21.25 2.88
N SER A 292 -2.99 21.05 4.19
CA SER A 292 -3.96 21.51 5.19
C SER A 292 -4.08 23.04 5.22
N ILE A 293 -2.97 23.77 5.08
CA ILE A 293 -2.96 25.23 4.95
C ILE A 293 -3.77 25.65 3.71
N MET A 294 -3.49 25.04 2.56
CA MET A 294 -4.12 25.39 1.29
C MET A 294 -5.62 25.09 1.30
N GLU A 295 -6.02 23.89 1.74
CA GLU A 295 -7.43 23.50 1.85
C GLU A 295 -8.17 24.41 2.84
N ASN A 296 -7.60 24.74 4.00
CA ASN A 296 -8.28 25.58 4.99
C ASN A 296 -8.41 27.05 4.55
N CYS A 297 -7.39 27.59 3.89
CA CYS A 297 -7.35 29.00 3.47
C CYS A 297 -8.20 29.28 2.23
N PHE A 298 -8.31 28.31 1.31
CA PHE A 298 -8.87 28.54 -0.03
C PHE A 298 -10.02 27.59 -0.41
N TYR A 299 -10.61 26.88 0.56
CA TYR A 299 -11.75 25.98 0.30
C TYR A 299 -12.89 26.63 -0.48
N ASP A 300 -13.20 27.88 -0.14
CA ASP A 300 -14.33 28.64 -0.68
C ASP A 300 -14.05 29.28 -2.06
N ASP A 301 -12.78 29.26 -2.51
CA ASP A 301 -12.33 29.83 -3.79
C ASP A 301 -12.19 28.73 -4.83
N LEU A 302 -13.13 28.70 -5.79
CA LEU A 302 -13.29 27.59 -6.73
C LEU A 302 -12.10 27.45 -7.70
N ASP A 303 -11.50 28.58 -8.10
CA ASP A 303 -10.34 28.61 -9.00
C ASP A 303 -9.09 28.08 -8.28
N LYS A 304 -8.82 28.58 -7.07
CA LYS A 304 -7.69 28.11 -6.25
C LYS A 304 -7.85 26.66 -5.84
N ARG A 305 -9.07 26.22 -5.51
CA ARG A 305 -9.36 24.82 -5.21
C ARG A 305 -9.06 23.90 -6.40
N THR A 306 -9.38 24.33 -7.62
CA THR A 306 -9.07 23.56 -8.84
C THR A 306 -7.55 23.41 -9.03
N ILE A 307 -6.77 24.46 -8.76
CA ILE A 307 -5.30 24.41 -8.80
C ILE A 307 -4.77 23.39 -7.76
N ILE A 308 -5.28 23.42 -6.53
CA ILE A 308 -4.89 22.50 -5.45
C ILE A 308 -5.19 21.04 -5.84
N GLU A 309 -6.39 20.76 -6.33
CA GLU A 309 -6.80 19.40 -6.76
C GLU A 309 -5.96 18.90 -7.95
N ASN A 310 -5.64 19.77 -8.91
CA ASN A 310 -4.76 19.41 -10.02
C ASN A 310 -3.36 19.00 -9.54
N ILE A 311 -2.77 19.76 -8.60
CA ILE A 311 -1.47 19.43 -8.00
C ILE A 311 -1.54 18.10 -7.23
N LYS A 312 -2.64 17.85 -6.51
CA LYS A 312 -2.88 16.59 -5.78
C LYS A 312 -2.98 15.40 -6.72
N ASN A 313 -3.78 15.52 -7.78
CA ASN A 313 -3.98 14.47 -8.79
C ASN A 313 -2.69 14.14 -9.55
N GLN A 314 -1.92 15.15 -9.96
CA GLN A 314 -0.60 14.95 -10.58
C GLN A 314 0.37 14.21 -9.65
N THR A 315 0.29 14.47 -8.34
CA THR A 315 1.17 13.83 -7.34
C THR A 315 0.77 12.39 -7.08
N ILE A 316 -0.52 12.06 -7.06
CA ILE A 316 -1.00 10.66 -7.00
C ILE A 316 -0.51 9.88 -8.22
N SER A 317 -0.53 10.48 -9.42
CA SER A 317 0.03 9.86 -10.63
C SER A 317 1.56 9.68 -10.59
N LEU A 318 2.30 10.50 -9.85
CA LEU A 318 3.76 10.41 -9.69
C LEU A 318 4.20 9.45 -8.56
N GLY A 319 3.44 9.34 -7.47
CA GLY A 319 3.70 8.41 -6.35
C GLY A 319 3.30 6.96 -6.65
N THR A 320 2.45 6.78 -7.67
CA THR A 320 2.15 5.47 -8.28
C THR A 320 2.63 5.45 -9.72
N THR A 321 3.94 5.58 -9.96
CA THR A 321 4.52 4.96 -11.16
C THR A 321 4.53 3.44 -10.97
N VAL A 322 3.35 2.83 -10.89
CA VAL A 322 3.20 1.46 -11.35
C VAL A 322 3.20 1.60 -12.86
N SER A 323 4.39 1.71 -13.45
CA SER A 323 4.52 1.44 -14.89
C SER A 323 3.88 0.06 -15.07
N PRO A 324 2.74 -0.06 -15.78
CA PRO A 324 2.16 -1.37 -16.00
C PRO A 324 3.27 -2.21 -16.62
N VAL A 325 3.62 -3.31 -15.95
CA VAL A 325 4.61 -4.24 -16.48
C VAL A 325 4.01 -4.77 -17.78
N LEU A 326 4.44 -4.18 -18.90
CA LEU A 326 4.12 -4.67 -20.23
C LEU A 326 4.85 -6.00 -20.37
N LEU A 327 4.16 -7.07 -19.99
CA LEU A 327 4.60 -8.42 -20.23
C LEU A 327 4.52 -8.64 -21.74
N ASN A 328 5.61 -8.32 -22.45
CA ASN A 328 5.74 -8.68 -23.84
C ASN A 328 5.88 -10.21 -23.91
N THR A 329 4.75 -10.90 -24.12
CA THR A 329 4.71 -12.35 -24.17
C THR A 329 5.24 -12.92 -25.49
N GLY A 330 5.60 -12.05 -26.46
CA GLY A 330 5.99 -12.47 -27.81
C GLY A 330 4.88 -13.25 -28.53
N THR A 331 5.26 -13.93 -29.61
CA THR A 331 4.35 -14.74 -30.46
C THR A 331 4.62 -16.25 -30.38
N LEU A 332 5.66 -16.65 -29.64
CA LEU A 332 6.13 -18.03 -29.51
C LEU A 332 6.03 -18.48 -28.05
N PHE A 333 5.42 -19.64 -27.84
CA PHE A 333 5.12 -20.22 -26.53
C PHE A 333 5.65 -21.65 -26.47
N ASN A 334 5.98 -22.16 -25.29
CA ASN A 334 6.54 -23.50 -25.10
C ASN A 334 5.86 -24.24 -23.93
N SER A 335 4.73 -23.75 -23.45
CA SER A 335 3.89 -24.42 -22.47
C SER A 335 2.42 -24.07 -22.68
N LYS A 336 1.52 -25.02 -22.41
CA LYS A 336 0.07 -24.82 -22.50
C LYS A 336 -0.58 -24.93 -21.12
N LEU A 337 -1.43 -23.96 -20.80
CA LEU A 337 -2.26 -23.97 -19.60
C LEU A 337 -3.71 -24.28 -20.00
N LYS A 338 -4.27 -25.39 -19.50
CA LYS A 338 -5.69 -25.72 -19.71
C LYS A 338 -6.56 -24.84 -18.82
N PHE A 339 -7.53 -24.16 -19.41
CA PHE A 339 -8.57 -23.45 -18.66
C PHE A 339 -9.84 -24.30 -18.56
N ASN A 340 -10.63 -24.05 -17.53
CA ASN A 340 -11.98 -24.57 -17.36
C ASN A 340 -13.04 -23.64 -17.99
N LEU A 341 -12.71 -23.05 -19.16
CA LEU A 341 -13.50 -22.04 -19.85
C LEU A 341 -14.00 -22.56 -21.19
N TYR A 342 -15.30 -22.44 -21.44
CA TYR A 342 -15.95 -23.03 -22.61
C TYR A 342 -16.70 -21.97 -23.41
N PRO A 343 -16.57 -21.93 -24.75
CA PRO A 343 -17.19 -20.91 -25.57
C PRO A 343 -18.72 -21.05 -25.55
N LEU A 344 -19.40 -19.93 -25.29
CA LEU A 344 -20.85 -19.78 -25.21
C LEU A 344 -21.30 -18.73 -26.21
N GLN A 345 -22.08 -19.16 -27.19
CA GLN A 345 -22.87 -18.29 -28.03
C GLN A 345 -24.21 -18.01 -27.36
N ILE A 346 -24.58 -16.74 -27.32
CA ILE A 346 -25.78 -16.22 -26.67
C ILE A 346 -26.77 -15.65 -27.72
N PRO A 347 -28.06 -15.49 -27.36
CA PRO A 347 -29.07 -14.86 -28.21
C PRO A 347 -28.72 -13.44 -28.66
N LYS A 348 -29.35 -12.97 -29.74
CA LYS A 348 -29.18 -11.57 -30.21
C LYS A 348 -30.09 -10.58 -29.48
N PHE A 349 -31.16 -11.06 -28.86
CA PHE A 349 -32.20 -10.24 -28.23
C PHE A 349 -32.62 -10.83 -26.89
N TYR A 350 -33.22 -9.99 -26.05
CA TYR A 350 -33.94 -10.37 -24.84
C TYR A 350 -35.18 -9.49 -24.70
N TYR A 351 -36.12 -9.87 -23.83
CA TYR A 351 -37.34 -9.11 -23.62
C TYR A 351 -37.32 -8.39 -22.27
N GLN A 352 -37.81 -7.16 -22.25
CA GLN A 352 -38.10 -6.40 -21.03
C GLN A 352 -39.62 -6.31 -20.85
N ILE A 353 -40.11 -6.63 -19.66
CA ILE A 353 -41.54 -6.62 -19.34
C ILE A 353 -41.76 -5.62 -18.20
N ASP A 354 -42.62 -4.63 -18.43
CA ASP A 354 -43.01 -3.65 -17.41
C ASP A 354 -43.97 -4.30 -16.39
N THR A 355 -43.45 -4.56 -15.20
CA THR A 355 -44.21 -5.23 -14.14
C THR A 355 -45.35 -4.39 -13.57
N THR A 356 -45.35 -3.07 -13.78
CA THR A 356 -46.45 -2.18 -13.33
C THR A 356 -47.73 -2.34 -14.14
N ARG A 357 -47.61 -2.93 -15.34
CA ARG A 357 -48.70 -3.16 -16.28
C ARG A 357 -49.18 -4.62 -16.27
N LEU A 358 -48.65 -5.44 -15.37
CA LEU A 358 -49.08 -6.83 -15.18
C LEU A 358 -50.17 -6.92 -14.11
N ASP A 359 -51.05 -7.91 -14.25
CA ASP A 359 -52.08 -8.21 -13.26
C ASP A 359 -51.48 -8.58 -11.90
N ALA A 360 -52.12 -8.14 -10.81
CA ALA A 360 -51.69 -8.41 -9.44
C ALA A 360 -51.61 -9.92 -9.12
N GLU A 361 -52.45 -10.74 -9.76
CA GLU A 361 -52.42 -12.20 -9.65
C GLU A 361 -51.13 -12.81 -10.22
N VAL A 362 -50.66 -12.27 -11.36
CA VAL A 362 -49.40 -12.69 -11.99
C VAL A 362 -48.21 -12.31 -11.12
N LEU A 363 -48.22 -11.11 -10.54
CA LEU A 363 -47.17 -10.62 -9.65
C LEU A 363 -47.04 -11.46 -8.36
N ASN A 364 -48.16 -11.84 -7.76
CA ASN A 364 -48.18 -12.67 -6.56
C ASN A 364 -47.70 -14.11 -6.82
N ASN A 365 -47.95 -14.64 -8.03
CA ASN A 365 -47.62 -16.00 -8.43
C ASN A 365 -46.35 -16.12 -9.28
N LEU A 366 -45.53 -15.06 -9.41
CA LEU A 366 -44.32 -15.04 -10.26
C LEU A 366 -43.41 -16.26 -10.05
N LYS A 367 -43.18 -16.69 -8.80
CA LYS A 367 -42.30 -17.84 -8.53
C LYS A 367 -42.87 -19.16 -9.06
N GLU A 368 -44.17 -19.34 -8.98
CA GLU A 368 -44.85 -20.55 -9.46
C GLU A 368 -44.94 -20.55 -10.99
N ILE A 369 -45.24 -19.39 -11.60
CA ILE A 369 -45.24 -19.21 -13.06
C ILE A 369 -43.85 -19.55 -13.64
N LEU A 370 -42.78 -19.09 -13.00
CA LEU A 370 -41.41 -19.39 -13.43
C LEU A 370 -41.04 -20.88 -13.30
N GLN A 371 -41.61 -21.58 -12.32
CA GLN A 371 -41.41 -23.02 -12.16
C GLN A 371 -42.23 -23.83 -13.18
N ASN A 372 -43.46 -23.41 -13.48
CA ASN A 372 -44.40 -24.15 -14.33
C ASN A 372 -44.15 -23.97 -15.83
N TYR A 373 -43.76 -22.77 -16.27
CA TYR A 373 -43.58 -22.47 -17.71
C TYR A 373 -42.13 -22.60 -18.20
N HIS A 374 -41.20 -23.01 -17.33
CA HIS A 374 -39.77 -23.15 -17.67
C HIS A 374 -39.16 -21.88 -18.30
N ILE A 375 -39.58 -20.70 -17.81
CA ILE A 375 -39.13 -19.40 -18.31
C ILE A 375 -37.94 -18.91 -17.48
N VAL A 376 -36.93 -18.38 -18.17
CA VAL A 376 -35.75 -17.79 -17.52
C VAL A 376 -35.93 -16.27 -17.42
N CYS A 377 -36.05 -15.76 -16.20
CA CYS A 377 -36.14 -14.33 -15.96
C CYS A 377 -35.26 -13.82 -14.80
N THR A 378 -35.04 -12.51 -14.77
CA THR A 378 -34.46 -11.79 -13.64
C THR A 378 -35.22 -10.48 -13.38
N PRO A 379 -35.85 -10.31 -12.20
CA PRO A 379 -36.50 -9.06 -11.84
C PRO A 379 -35.49 -7.98 -11.45
N SER A 380 -35.79 -6.72 -11.77
CA SER A 380 -35.04 -5.54 -11.35
C SER A 380 -35.94 -4.31 -11.28
N GLY A 381 -36.25 -3.85 -10.07
CA GLY A 381 -37.20 -2.73 -9.86
C GLY A 381 -38.56 -3.06 -10.47
N ASN A 382 -39.07 -2.16 -11.31
CA ASN A 382 -40.35 -2.30 -12.01
C ASN A 382 -40.23 -3.04 -13.35
N GLN A 383 -39.08 -3.65 -13.66
CA GLN A 383 -38.80 -4.30 -14.93
C GLN A 383 -38.46 -5.79 -14.71
N LEU A 384 -38.96 -6.66 -15.60
CA LEU A 384 -38.64 -8.07 -15.64
C LEU A 384 -37.90 -8.40 -16.94
N TYR A 385 -36.66 -8.87 -16.81
CA TYR A 385 -35.83 -9.26 -17.94
C TYR A 385 -36.05 -10.74 -18.23
N ALA A 386 -36.43 -11.11 -19.45
CA ALA A 386 -36.80 -12.47 -19.81
C ALA A 386 -36.15 -12.95 -21.11
N LEU A 387 -35.95 -14.26 -21.19
CA LEU A 387 -35.56 -14.98 -22.41
C LEU A 387 -36.67 -15.99 -22.73
N GLY A 388 -37.16 -15.96 -23.97
CA GLY A 388 -38.28 -16.75 -24.44
C GLY A 388 -38.76 -16.28 -25.80
N THR A 389 -39.81 -16.92 -26.33
CA THR A 389 -40.53 -16.42 -27.50
C THR A 389 -41.59 -15.41 -27.08
N LEU A 390 -41.94 -14.48 -27.97
CA LEU A 390 -42.97 -13.47 -27.69
C LEU A 390 -44.29 -14.12 -27.26
N SER A 391 -44.77 -15.12 -28.01
CA SER A 391 -46.00 -15.87 -27.69
C SER A 391 -45.95 -16.54 -26.32
N GLN A 392 -44.83 -17.18 -25.96
CA GLN A 392 -44.72 -17.82 -24.64
C GLN A 392 -44.78 -16.79 -23.51
N LEU A 393 -44.11 -15.64 -23.69
CA LEU A 393 -44.08 -14.59 -22.68
C LEU A 393 -45.44 -13.90 -22.56
N THR A 394 -46.13 -13.62 -23.67
CA THR A 394 -47.47 -13.03 -23.64
C THR A 394 -48.47 -13.94 -22.93
N ASP A 395 -48.44 -15.24 -23.22
CA ASP A 395 -49.37 -16.20 -22.63
C ASP A 395 -49.08 -16.43 -21.14
N SER A 396 -47.80 -16.57 -20.77
CA SER A 396 -47.40 -16.90 -19.40
C SER A 396 -47.57 -15.73 -18.43
N PHE A 397 -47.41 -14.50 -18.91
CA PHE A 397 -47.62 -13.28 -18.11
C PHE A 397 -48.98 -12.63 -18.34
N LYS A 398 -49.91 -13.27 -19.09
CA LYS A 398 -51.24 -12.75 -19.44
C LYS A 398 -51.20 -11.31 -19.99
N ILE A 399 -50.24 -11.03 -20.86
CA ILE A 399 -49.98 -9.68 -21.35
C ILE A 399 -51.11 -9.24 -22.30
N SER A 400 -51.89 -8.25 -21.87
CA SER A 400 -53.04 -7.74 -22.63
C SER A 400 -52.71 -6.52 -23.50
N SER A 401 -51.66 -5.75 -23.13
CA SER A 401 -51.22 -4.58 -23.89
C SER A 401 -49.84 -4.81 -24.53
N PRO A 402 -49.67 -4.57 -25.84
CA PRO A 402 -48.39 -4.77 -26.53
C PRO A 402 -47.27 -3.87 -25.98
N ASP A 403 -47.62 -2.70 -25.40
CA ASP A 403 -46.64 -1.78 -24.79
C ASP A 403 -46.05 -2.30 -23.46
N THR A 404 -46.47 -3.48 -23.00
CA THR A 404 -45.99 -4.10 -21.75
C THR A 404 -44.68 -4.88 -21.96
N ILE A 405 -44.40 -5.28 -23.21
CA ILE A 405 -43.24 -6.10 -23.55
C ILE A 405 -42.44 -5.45 -24.69
N GLU A 406 -41.15 -5.25 -24.45
CA GLU A 406 -40.23 -4.66 -25.41
C GLU A 406 -39.13 -5.66 -25.77
N GLN A 407 -38.87 -5.84 -27.07
CA GLN A 407 -37.73 -6.61 -27.55
C GLN A 407 -36.50 -5.71 -27.62
N VAL A 408 -35.45 -6.07 -26.88
CA VAL A 408 -34.22 -5.27 -26.78
C VAL A 408 -33.04 -6.05 -27.35
N GLN A 409 -32.21 -5.38 -28.15
CA GLN A 409 -30.96 -5.93 -28.68
C GLN A 409 -29.99 -6.24 -27.53
N MET A 410 -29.35 -7.40 -27.58
CA MET A 410 -28.28 -7.76 -26.65
C MET A 410 -27.11 -6.77 -26.80
N PRO A 411 -26.67 -6.10 -25.72
CA PRO A 411 -25.54 -5.17 -25.81
C PRO A 411 -24.24 -5.94 -26.12
N ALA A 412 -23.25 -5.25 -26.69
CA ALA A 412 -21.94 -5.84 -27.01
C ALA A 412 -21.23 -6.44 -25.78
N PHE A 413 -21.40 -5.82 -24.60
CA PHE A 413 -20.80 -6.26 -23.33
C PHE A 413 -21.89 -6.57 -22.28
N PRO A 414 -22.64 -7.68 -22.42
CA PRO A 414 -23.81 -7.94 -21.59
C PRO A 414 -23.46 -8.23 -20.13
N LEU A 415 -22.24 -8.68 -19.86
CA LEU A 415 -21.79 -9.02 -18.51
C LEU A 415 -21.43 -7.80 -17.64
N SER A 416 -21.31 -6.60 -18.23
CA SER A 416 -21.12 -5.34 -17.50
C SER A 416 -22.36 -4.96 -16.70
N ASN A 417 -23.55 -5.40 -17.15
CA ASN A 417 -24.79 -5.26 -16.40
C ASN A 417 -25.01 -6.51 -15.52
N SER A 418 -25.09 -6.30 -14.21
CA SER A 418 -25.28 -7.38 -13.23
C SER A 418 -26.58 -8.17 -13.41
N ILE A 419 -27.63 -7.51 -13.92
CA ILE A 419 -28.95 -8.10 -14.19
C ILE A 419 -28.85 -9.05 -15.37
N LEU A 420 -28.28 -8.61 -16.49
CA LEU A 420 -28.06 -9.44 -17.68
C LEU A 420 -27.10 -10.59 -17.40
N LYS A 421 -26.03 -10.35 -16.64
CA LYS A 421 -25.14 -11.42 -16.17
C LYS A 421 -25.91 -12.49 -15.40
N ASN A 422 -26.82 -12.10 -14.51
CA ASN A 422 -27.64 -13.04 -13.75
C ASN A 422 -28.64 -13.79 -14.66
N LEU A 423 -29.30 -13.08 -15.58
CA LEU A 423 -30.21 -13.67 -16.56
C LEU A 423 -29.52 -14.73 -17.42
N LEU A 424 -28.39 -14.40 -18.03
CA LEU A 424 -27.62 -15.31 -18.87
C LEU A 424 -27.07 -16.49 -18.07
N THR A 425 -26.60 -16.27 -16.83
CA THR A 425 -26.12 -17.38 -15.99
C THR A 425 -27.25 -18.34 -15.66
N LYS A 426 -28.44 -17.85 -15.34
CA LYS A 426 -29.62 -18.70 -15.13
C LYS A 426 -30.01 -19.44 -16.40
N ALA A 427 -29.92 -18.80 -17.56
CA ALA A 427 -30.23 -19.40 -18.86
C ALA A 427 -29.32 -20.59 -19.18
N VAL A 428 -28.02 -20.45 -18.89
CA VAL A 428 -27.04 -21.52 -19.05
C VAL A 428 -27.31 -22.67 -18.09
N ILE A 429 -27.59 -22.38 -16.81
CA ILE A 429 -27.92 -23.42 -15.82
C ILE A 429 -29.18 -24.16 -16.26
N PHE A 430 -30.23 -23.42 -16.62
CA PHE A 430 -31.50 -23.97 -17.09
C PHE A 430 -31.27 -24.89 -18.29
N GLY A 431 -30.64 -24.41 -19.36
CA GLY A 431 -30.36 -25.20 -20.57
C GLY A 431 -29.59 -26.49 -20.29
N ILE A 432 -28.53 -26.43 -19.47
CA ILE A 432 -27.75 -27.63 -19.10
C ILE A 432 -28.61 -28.64 -18.33
N THR A 433 -29.32 -28.19 -17.28
CA THR A 433 -30.09 -29.10 -16.42
C THR A 433 -31.30 -29.70 -17.12
N SER A 434 -31.90 -28.99 -18.08
CA SER A 434 -33.00 -29.52 -18.87
C SER A 434 -32.55 -30.54 -19.90
N LEU A 435 -31.34 -30.38 -20.48
CA LEU A 435 -30.75 -31.39 -21.38
C LEU A 435 -30.17 -32.60 -20.62
N LYS A 436 -29.87 -32.45 -19.32
CA LYS A 436 -29.25 -33.46 -18.47
C LYS A 436 -30.09 -33.68 -17.19
N PRO A 437 -31.14 -34.54 -17.25
CA PRO A 437 -32.09 -34.73 -16.15
C PRO A 437 -31.48 -35.21 -14.82
N ASN A 438 -30.30 -35.85 -14.87
CA ASN A 438 -29.57 -36.28 -13.68
C ASN A 438 -28.96 -35.12 -12.88
N LEU A 439 -28.88 -33.93 -13.47
CA LEU A 439 -28.29 -32.74 -12.86
C LEU A 439 -29.38 -31.79 -12.36
N GLN A 440 -29.15 -31.21 -11.19
CA GLN A 440 -30.11 -30.35 -10.51
C GLN A 440 -29.64 -28.89 -10.49
N PRO A 441 -30.53 -27.90 -10.74
CA PRO A 441 -30.17 -26.50 -10.74
C PRO A 441 -30.23 -25.88 -9.33
N SER A 442 -29.38 -24.89 -9.08
CA SER A 442 -29.52 -23.92 -8.00
C SER A 442 -29.26 -22.52 -8.53
N TYR A 443 -30.32 -21.87 -9.03
CA TYR A 443 -30.22 -20.56 -9.69
C TYR A 443 -29.66 -19.46 -8.78
N SER A 444 -30.10 -19.40 -7.52
CA SER A 444 -29.65 -18.38 -6.57
C SER A 444 -28.17 -18.48 -6.21
N LYS A 445 -27.64 -19.71 -6.19
CA LYS A 445 -26.22 -19.97 -5.90
C LYS A 445 -25.36 -20.11 -7.15
N ARG A 446 -26.00 -20.13 -8.33
CA ARG A 446 -25.39 -20.37 -9.65
C ARG A 446 -24.65 -21.70 -9.71
N ILE A 447 -25.26 -22.75 -9.17
CA ILE A 447 -24.65 -24.08 -9.04
C ILE A 447 -25.48 -25.10 -9.80
N ILE A 448 -24.81 -26.03 -10.48
CA ILE A 448 -25.37 -27.29 -10.96
C ILE A 448 -24.82 -28.39 -10.06
N TRP A 449 -25.66 -29.27 -9.54
CA TRP A 449 -25.24 -30.30 -8.59
C TRP A 449 -25.83 -31.68 -8.91
N ASP A 450 -25.19 -32.73 -8.39
CA ASP A 450 -25.60 -34.13 -8.57
C ASP A 450 -26.11 -34.70 -7.25
N SER A 451 -27.36 -35.17 -7.26
CA SER A 451 -28.03 -35.76 -6.10
C SER A 451 -27.43 -37.10 -5.64
N LYS A 452 -26.64 -37.77 -6.48
CA LYS A 452 -26.02 -39.07 -6.16
C LYS A 452 -24.63 -38.93 -5.53
N ARG A 453 -24.00 -37.75 -5.61
CA ARG A 453 -22.61 -37.55 -5.16
C ARG A 453 -22.56 -36.70 -3.91
N ARG A 454 -22.30 -37.33 -2.76
CA ARG A 454 -22.08 -36.63 -1.49
C ARG A 454 -20.60 -36.60 -1.11
N PHE A 455 -20.15 -35.49 -0.54
CA PHE A 455 -18.78 -35.37 -0.05
C PHE A 455 -18.69 -35.78 1.42
N ALA A 456 -18.07 -36.92 1.71
CA ALA A 456 -17.94 -37.46 3.08
C ALA A 456 -19.29 -37.53 3.84
N GLY A 457 -20.36 -37.89 3.13
CA GLY A 457 -21.73 -37.94 3.66
C GLY A 457 -22.38 -36.57 3.90
N LYS A 458 -21.71 -35.45 3.58
CA LYS A 458 -22.18 -34.08 3.83
C LYS A 458 -22.26 -33.26 2.53
N GLY A 459 -23.40 -32.61 2.30
CA GLY A 459 -23.63 -31.83 1.09
C GLY A 459 -23.49 -32.66 -0.21
N PHE A 460 -23.77 -32.04 -1.34
CA PHE A 460 -23.73 -32.66 -2.66
C PHE A 460 -22.65 -32.01 -3.51
N GLU A 461 -21.92 -32.80 -4.31
CA GLU A 461 -20.96 -32.25 -5.26
C GLU A 461 -21.68 -31.44 -6.34
N GLY A 462 -21.11 -30.28 -6.68
CA GLY A 462 -21.62 -29.42 -7.73
C GLY A 462 -20.52 -28.64 -8.44
N VAL A 463 -20.91 -27.92 -9.48
CA VAL A 463 -20.09 -26.91 -10.17
C VAL A 463 -20.78 -25.57 -10.13
N ARG A 464 -20.03 -24.55 -9.73
CA ARG A 464 -20.43 -23.15 -9.86
C ARG A 464 -20.22 -22.70 -11.30
N VAL A 465 -21.24 -22.08 -11.87
CA VAL A 465 -21.25 -21.52 -13.22
C VAL A 465 -20.96 -20.03 -13.14
N ASN A 466 -19.96 -19.57 -13.89
CA ASN A 466 -19.72 -18.14 -14.11
C ASN A 466 -19.57 -17.85 -15.60
N LEU A 467 -19.80 -16.59 -15.98
CA LEU A 467 -19.62 -16.10 -17.34
C LEU A 467 -18.54 -15.03 -17.38
N PHE A 468 -17.73 -15.07 -18.43
CA PHE A 468 -16.64 -14.14 -18.73
C PHE A 468 -16.79 -13.63 -20.16
N HIS A 469 -16.33 -12.39 -20.36
CA HIS A 469 -16.21 -11.77 -21.67
C HIS A 469 -14.74 -11.49 -21.91
N LYS A 470 -14.26 -11.75 -23.13
CA LYS A 470 -12.92 -11.36 -23.57
C LYS A 470 -13.06 -10.27 -24.62
N GLU A 471 -12.36 -9.16 -24.42
CA GLU A 471 -12.37 -8.05 -25.38
C GLU A 471 -11.94 -8.52 -26.77
N GLY A 472 -12.71 -8.13 -27.79
CA GLY A 472 -12.49 -8.51 -29.19
C GLY A 472 -13.14 -9.82 -29.64
N ASP A 473 -13.67 -10.65 -28.73
CA ASP A 473 -14.36 -11.89 -29.08
C ASP A 473 -15.88 -11.68 -29.22
N VAL A 474 -16.52 -12.40 -30.16
CA VAL A 474 -17.97 -12.32 -30.46
C VAL A 474 -18.80 -13.23 -29.54
N PHE A 475 -18.15 -14.04 -28.69
CA PHE A 475 -18.78 -15.05 -27.83
C PHE A 475 -18.36 -14.87 -26.37
N LEU A 476 -19.18 -15.39 -25.45
CA LEU A 476 -18.86 -15.43 -24.02
C LEU A 476 -18.12 -16.72 -23.66
N LEU A 477 -17.53 -16.76 -22.47
CA LEU A 477 -16.90 -17.95 -21.91
C LEU A 477 -17.62 -18.36 -20.64
N THR A 478 -17.99 -19.63 -20.54
CA THR A 478 -18.57 -20.24 -19.35
C THR A 478 -17.48 -20.93 -18.53
N SER A 479 -17.39 -20.67 -17.23
CA SER A 479 -16.50 -21.44 -16.34
C SER A 479 -17.26 -22.39 -15.44
N PHE A 480 -16.68 -23.56 -15.20
CA PHE A 480 -17.15 -24.50 -14.17
C PHE A 480 -16.14 -24.62 -13.04
N SER A 481 -16.54 -24.30 -11.82
CA SER A 481 -15.68 -24.43 -10.62
C SER A 481 -16.27 -25.43 -9.64
N PRO A 482 -15.58 -26.54 -9.32
CA PRO A 482 -16.06 -27.55 -8.36
C PRO A 482 -16.38 -26.92 -7.01
N THR A 483 -17.49 -27.35 -6.41
CA THR A 483 -17.97 -26.85 -5.13
C THR A 483 -18.92 -27.84 -4.47
N ILE A 484 -19.40 -27.53 -3.27
CA ILE A 484 -20.39 -28.31 -2.55
C ILE A 484 -21.69 -27.52 -2.43
N TYR A 485 -22.80 -28.14 -2.79
CA TYR A 485 -24.16 -27.66 -2.60
C TYR A 485 -24.75 -28.23 -1.31
N PHE A 486 -25.51 -27.41 -0.58
CA PHE A 486 -26.18 -27.83 0.65
C PHE A 486 -27.68 -27.63 0.49
N ILE A 487 -28.46 -28.68 0.69
CA ILE A 487 -29.92 -28.60 0.74
C ILE A 487 -30.32 -27.92 2.06
N ARG A 488 -31.40 -27.14 2.04
CA ARG A 488 -31.87 -26.39 3.23
C ARG A 488 -32.27 -27.32 4.38
N GLU A 489 -32.80 -28.49 4.06
CA GLU A 489 -33.25 -29.51 5.01
C GLU A 489 -32.12 -30.09 5.88
N ASP A 490 -30.87 -30.07 5.41
CA ASP A 490 -29.74 -30.63 6.16
C ASP A 490 -29.27 -29.73 7.35
N ASN A 491 -29.91 -28.57 7.56
CA ASN A 491 -29.78 -27.68 8.72
C ASN A 491 -28.33 -27.29 9.16
N TYR A 492 -27.41 -27.14 8.21
CA TYR A 492 -26.04 -26.69 8.49
C TYR A 492 -25.95 -25.18 8.76
N ASP A 493 -25.15 -24.81 9.78
CA ASP A 493 -24.81 -23.41 10.03
C ASP A 493 -23.81 -22.84 8.98
N LYS A 494 -23.58 -21.52 9.02
CA LYS A 494 -22.70 -20.84 8.05
C LYS A 494 -21.22 -21.27 8.17
N VAL A 495 -20.73 -21.48 9.39
CA VAL A 495 -19.33 -21.80 9.67
C VAL A 495 -19.02 -23.25 9.28
N GLN A 496 -19.94 -24.17 9.57
CA GLN A 496 -19.90 -25.57 9.14
C GLN A 496 -19.82 -25.69 7.62
N LYS A 497 -20.70 -24.97 6.89
CA LYS A 497 -20.65 -24.93 5.42
C LYS A 497 -19.29 -24.46 4.91
N GLN A 498 -18.77 -23.37 5.48
CA GLN A 498 -17.49 -22.82 5.11
C GLN A 498 -16.34 -23.81 5.37
N ASN A 499 -16.32 -24.47 6.53
CA ASN A 499 -15.30 -25.45 6.89
C ASN A 499 -15.34 -26.69 5.98
N ILE A 500 -16.54 -27.17 5.62
CA ILE A 500 -16.69 -28.32 4.71
C ILE A 500 -16.22 -27.95 3.30
N VAL A 501 -16.64 -26.80 2.77
CA VAL A 501 -16.20 -26.32 1.45
C VAL A 501 -14.70 -26.10 1.44
N ARG A 502 -14.12 -25.51 2.49
CA ARG A 502 -12.67 -25.33 2.61
C ARG A 502 -11.95 -26.68 2.58
N LYS A 503 -12.38 -27.65 3.39
CA LYS A 503 -11.80 -29.00 3.38
C LYS A 503 -11.91 -29.69 2.02
N TYR A 504 -13.00 -29.45 1.28
CA TYR A 504 -13.16 -29.95 -0.09
C TYR A 504 -12.16 -29.30 -1.04
N ILE A 505 -12.09 -27.96 -1.08
CA ILE A 505 -11.21 -27.21 -1.97
C ILE A 505 -9.73 -27.43 -1.66
N ASP A 506 -9.34 -27.48 -0.38
CA ASP A 506 -7.95 -27.71 0.06
C ASP A 506 -7.43 -29.09 -0.40
N GLY A 507 -8.35 -30.04 -0.66
CA GLY A 507 -8.02 -31.36 -1.23
C GLY A 507 -7.90 -31.38 -2.75
N LEU A 508 -8.33 -30.34 -3.47
CA LEU A 508 -8.29 -30.25 -4.92
C LEU A 508 -7.01 -29.58 -5.41
N ARG A 509 -5.88 -30.30 -5.37
CA ARG A 509 -4.65 -29.86 -6.06
C ARG A 509 -4.83 -30.00 -7.57
N ASN A 510 -3.85 -29.55 -8.36
CA ASN A 510 -3.98 -29.47 -9.83
C ASN A 510 -4.49 -30.76 -10.49
N LYS A 511 -3.98 -31.93 -10.10
CA LYS A 511 -4.38 -33.22 -10.66
C LYS A 511 -5.80 -33.62 -10.26
N GLU A 512 -6.13 -33.50 -8.99
CA GLU A 512 -7.46 -33.81 -8.44
C GLU A 512 -8.52 -32.84 -8.99
N PHE A 513 -8.16 -31.57 -9.14
CA PHE A 513 -9.01 -30.54 -9.72
C PHE A 513 -9.31 -30.84 -11.19
N ASP A 514 -8.29 -31.13 -12.02
CA ASP A 514 -8.50 -31.49 -13.42
C ASP A 514 -9.31 -32.78 -13.58
N SER A 515 -9.08 -33.78 -12.72
CA SER A 515 -9.91 -34.99 -12.68
C SER A 515 -11.37 -34.68 -12.34
N LYS A 516 -11.64 -33.80 -11.37
CA LYS A 516 -13.00 -33.37 -11.04
C LYS A 516 -13.66 -32.60 -12.18
N ILE A 517 -12.95 -31.67 -12.81
CA ILE A 517 -13.44 -30.95 -13.99
C ILE A 517 -13.77 -31.93 -15.12
N SER A 518 -12.87 -32.87 -15.43
CA SER A 518 -13.08 -33.86 -16.49
C SER A 518 -14.32 -34.74 -16.24
N ASN A 519 -14.58 -35.09 -14.98
CA ASN A 519 -15.81 -35.78 -14.61
C ASN A 519 -17.07 -34.93 -14.87
N TRP A 520 -17.02 -33.64 -14.54
CA TRP A 520 -18.11 -32.70 -14.82
C TRP A 520 -18.28 -32.43 -16.33
N GLU A 521 -17.18 -32.35 -17.08
CA GLU A 521 -17.20 -32.26 -18.54
C GLU A 521 -17.96 -33.44 -19.15
N ASN A 522 -17.66 -34.66 -18.69
CA ASN A 522 -18.35 -35.86 -19.14
C ASN A 522 -19.85 -35.84 -18.80
N MET A 523 -20.23 -35.38 -17.60
CA MET A 523 -21.63 -35.30 -17.18
C MET A 523 -22.43 -34.22 -17.94
N ILE A 524 -21.80 -33.07 -18.20
CA ILE A 524 -22.45 -31.92 -18.85
C ILE A 524 -22.48 -32.10 -20.36
N PHE A 525 -21.34 -32.41 -20.99
CA PHE A 525 -21.21 -32.47 -22.44
C PHE A 525 -21.44 -33.86 -23.02
N GLY A 526 -21.00 -34.92 -22.32
CA GLY A 526 -21.00 -36.28 -22.87
C GLY A 526 -20.23 -36.38 -24.20
N GLY A 527 -19.18 -35.57 -24.38
CA GLY A 527 -18.37 -35.52 -25.59
C GLY A 527 -18.93 -34.62 -26.72
N ASN A 528 -20.10 -34.00 -26.56
CA ASN A 528 -20.74 -33.20 -27.62
C ASN A 528 -20.96 -31.75 -27.20
N ARG A 529 -21.02 -30.83 -28.18
CA ARG A 529 -21.53 -29.47 -27.96
C ARG A 529 -22.99 -29.52 -27.52
N LEU A 530 -23.40 -28.56 -26.68
CA LEU A 530 -24.79 -28.42 -26.26
C LEU A 530 -25.42 -27.25 -27.01
N SER A 531 -26.64 -27.45 -27.50
CA SER A 531 -27.45 -26.39 -28.09
C SER A 531 -28.87 -26.49 -27.56
N TRP A 532 -29.44 -25.38 -27.14
CA TRP A 532 -30.81 -25.32 -26.63
C TRP A 532 -31.45 -23.98 -26.99
N ASN A 533 -32.78 -24.02 -27.15
CA ASN A 533 -33.63 -22.84 -27.25
C ASN A 533 -34.34 -22.61 -25.92
N ILE A 534 -34.77 -21.38 -25.68
CA ILE A 534 -35.72 -21.06 -24.61
C ILE A 534 -36.99 -20.56 -25.30
N PRO A 535 -38.11 -21.31 -25.23
CA PRO A 535 -38.32 -22.57 -24.50
C PRO A 535 -37.72 -23.81 -25.19
N ILE A 536 -37.59 -24.89 -24.44
CA ILE A 536 -36.96 -26.13 -24.89
C ILE A 536 -37.92 -26.95 -25.78
N GLY A 537 -37.39 -27.58 -26.82
CA GLY A 537 -38.15 -28.55 -27.64
C GLY A 537 -38.91 -27.96 -28.83
N ILE A 538 -38.84 -26.65 -29.07
CA ILE A 538 -39.43 -26.03 -30.27
C ILE A 538 -38.39 -25.96 -31.39
N SER A 539 -38.60 -26.75 -32.45
CA SER A 539 -37.68 -26.89 -33.60
C SER A 539 -37.96 -25.92 -34.76
N ASN A 540 -39.13 -25.28 -34.81
CA ASN A 540 -39.63 -24.53 -35.98
C ASN A 540 -39.85 -23.02 -35.75
N ILE A 541 -39.36 -22.44 -34.66
CA ILE A 541 -39.42 -20.98 -34.45
C ILE A 541 -38.05 -20.36 -34.73
N SER A 542 -38.07 -19.15 -35.26
CA SER A 542 -36.92 -18.28 -35.54
C SER A 542 -35.78 -18.44 -34.52
N ASN A 543 -34.54 -18.41 -35.01
CA ASN A 543 -33.28 -18.52 -34.24
C ASN A 543 -33.06 -17.39 -33.19
N GLU A 544 -34.13 -16.78 -32.67
CA GLU A 544 -34.12 -15.58 -31.85
C GLU A 544 -33.50 -15.81 -30.47
N CYS A 545 -33.71 -16.99 -29.86
CA CYS A 545 -33.26 -17.30 -28.49
C CYS A 545 -32.48 -18.62 -28.36
N ASN A 546 -31.52 -18.84 -29.27
CA ASN A 546 -30.65 -20.02 -29.28
C ASN A 546 -29.36 -19.78 -28.48
N PHE A 547 -28.99 -20.75 -27.64
CA PHE A 547 -27.71 -20.85 -26.97
C PHE A 547 -26.92 -22.04 -27.50
N THR A 548 -25.61 -21.86 -27.72
CA THR A 548 -24.70 -22.96 -28.04
C THR A 548 -23.48 -22.90 -27.15
N LEU A 549 -23.24 -23.96 -26.40
CA LEU A 549 -22.09 -24.14 -25.51
C LEU A 549 -21.17 -25.21 -26.09
N GLY A 550 -19.95 -24.81 -26.45
CA GLY A 550 -18.91 -25.72 -26.92
C GLY A 550 -18.35 -26.58 -25.78
N ASN A 551 -17.94 -27.80 -26.11
CA ASN A 551 -17.30 -28.75 -25.19
C ASN A 551 -15.77 -28.64 -25.14
N ASN A 552 -15.17 -27.84 -26.03
CA ASN A 552 -13.73 -27.64 -26.08
C ASN A 552 -13.30 -26.51 -25.13
N SER A 553 -12.64 -26.88 -24.04
CA SER A 553 -12.10 -25.94 -23.06
C SER A 553 -10.99 -25.06 -23.67
N ALA A 554 -10.90 -23.80 -23.28
CA ALA A 554 -9.87 -22.89 -23.76
C ALA A 554 -8.47 -23.23 -23.19
N PHE A 555 -7.43 -22.77 -23.86
CA PHE A 555 -6.04 -22.85 -23.40
C PHE A 555 -5.37 -21.47 -23.33
N GLY A 556 -4.26 -21.39 -22.63
CA GLY A 556 -3.34 -20.26 -22.65
C GLY A 556 -1.94 -20.70 -23.05
N GLY A 557 -1.27 -19.91 -23.89
CA GLY A 557 0.14 -20.13 -24.20
C GLY A 557 1.02 -19.42 -23.18
N ILE A 558 1.96 -20.15 -22.57
CA ILE A 558 2.94 -19.59 -21.64
C ILE A 558 4.30 -19.58 -22.31
N TYR A 559 4.93 -18.41 -22.34
CA TYR A 559 6.33 -18.27 -22.68
C TYR A 559 7.15 -18.47 -21.41
N ASP A 560 7.84 -19.59 -21.34
CA ASP A 560 8.76 -19.91 -20.26
C ASP A 560 10.19 -19.87 -20.80
N PRO A 561 11.03 -18.89 -20.42
CA PRO A 561 12.40 -18.79 -20.93
C PRO A 561 13.27 -19.99 -20.55
N GLU A 562 12.92 -20.73 -19.50
CA GLU A 562 13.68 -21.88 -18.99
C GLU A 562 13.22 -23.21 -19.60
N SER A 563 12.08 -23.24 -20.30
CA SER A 563 11.53 -24.47 -20.88
C SER A 563 12.24 -24.87 -22.17
N VAL A 564 12.57 -26.15 -22.26
CA VAL A 564 13.23 -26.80 -23.42
C VAL A 564 12.22 -27.31 -24.45
N GLU A 565 10.93 -27.17 -24.18
CA GLU A 565 9.85 -27.63 -25.07
C GLU A 565 9.82 -26.86 -26.40
N PRO A 566 9.36 -27.49 -27.49
CA PRO A 566 9.25 -26.84 -28.80
C PRO A 566 8.35 -25.60 -28.76
N LYS A 567 8.77 -24.56 -29.48
CA LYS A 567 8.01 -23.32 -29.60
C LYS A 567 6.83 -23.50 -30.57
N PHE A 568 5.66 -23.00 -30.19
CA PHE A 568 4.44 -23.00 -31.00
C PHE A 568 3.77 -21.62 -31.00
N THR A 569 2.90 -21.40 -31.99
CA THR A 569 2.03 -20.21 -32.09
C THR A 569 0.62 -20.53 -31.60
N LEU A 570 -0.08 -19.53 -31.06
CA LEU A 570 -1.45 -19.71 -30.56
C LEU A 570 -2.40 -20.06 -31.70
N THR A 571 -3.28 -21.03 -31.47
CA THR A 571 -4.41 -21.34 -32.36
C THR A 571 -5.68 -20.66 -31.84
N LYS A 572 -6.82 -20.88 -32.52
CA LYS A 572 -8.13 -20.35 -32.09
C LYS A 572 -8.57 -20.80 -30.68
N ARG A 573 -7.98 -21.88 -30.14
CA ARG A 573 -8.30 -22.41 -28.80
C ARG A 573 -7.45 -21.79 -27.70
N GLU A 574 -6.29 -21.22 -28.04
CA GLU A 574 -5.42 -20.51 -27.11
C GLU A 574 -5.77 -19.01 -27.07
N ILE A 575 -6.62 -18.64 -26.12
CA ILE A 575 -7.26 -17.30 -26.07
C ILE A 575 -6.50 -16.28 -25.21
N TRP A 576 -5.52 -16.73 -24.44
CA TRP A 576 -4.63 -15.87 -23.65
C TRP A 576 -3.17 -16.27 -23.81
N SER A 577 -2.28 -15.29 -23.64
CA SER A 577 -0.84 -15.49 -23.51
C SER A 577 -0.37 -15.08 -22.12
N GLY A 578 0.68 -15.72 -21.65
CA GLY A 578 1.37 -15.37 -20.41
C GLY A 578 2.87 -15.55 -20.54
N LYS A 579 3.62 -14.97 -19.62
CA LYS A 579 5.06 -15.20 -19.46
C LYS A 579 5.30 -15.75 -18.06
N ARG A 580 6.08 -16.82 -17.95
CA ARG A 580 6.57 -17.26 -16.65
C ARG A 580 7.66 -16.30 -16.20
N LEU A 581 7.49 -15.75 -15.01
CA LEU A 581 8.52 -14.97 -14.34
C LEU A 581 9.19 -15.89 -13.33
N SER A 582 10.52 -15.96 -13.39
CA SER A 582 11.29 -16.64 -12.36
C SER A 582 11.10 -15.91 -11.03
N GLU A 583 10.99 -16.67 -9.94
CA GLU A 583 10.90 -16.09 -8.60
C GLU A 583 12.16 -15.27 -8.31
N PRO A 584 12.04 -14.12 -7.62
CA PRO A 584 13.21 -13.35 -7.22
C PRO A 584 14.08 -14.21 -6.30
N LYS A 585 15.39 -14.18 -6.55
CA LYS A 585 16.35 -14.86 -5.67
C LYS A 585 16.58 -14.03 -4.41
N LEU A 586 16.56 -14.69 -3.27
CA LEU A 586 16.91 -14.13 -1.97
C LEU A 586 18.39 -14.40 -1.68
N LEU A 587 19.01 -13.52 -0.91
CA LEU A 587 20.41 -13.62 -0.50
C LEU A 587 20.53 -14.22 0.89
N PHE A 588 21.47 -15.15 1.02
CA PHE A 588 21.88 -15.82 2.24
C PHE A 588 23.40 -15.76 2.35
N VAL A 589 23.94 -16.00 3.53
CA VAL A 589 25.38 -16.23 3.70
C VAL A 589 25.64 -17.73 3.66
N ASP A 590 26.79 -18.14 3.14
CA ASP A 590 27.22 -19.53 3.30
C ASP A 590 27.41 -19.90 4.79
N LYS A 591 27.62 -21.18 5.07
CA LYS A 591 27.79 -21.66 6.46
C LYS A 591 29.08 -21.18 7.13
N MET A 592 30.06 -20.70 6.35
CA MET A 592 31.34 -20.21 6.85
C MET A 592 31.31 -18.69 7.14
N GLY A 593 30.29 -17.98 6.65
CA GLY A 593 30.18 -16.53 6.80
C GLY A 593 30.91 -15.73 5.71
N GLU A 594 31.44 -16.37 4.67
CA GLU A 594 32.45 -15.77 3.78
C GLU A 594 31.91 -15.35 2.41
N SER A 595 30.88 -16.03 1.91
CA SER A 595 30.31 -15.78 0.58
C SER A 595 28.78 -15.71 0.58
N LEU A 596 28.23 -15.14 -0.49
CA LEU A 596 26.77 -15.02 -0.69
C LEU A 596 26.24 -16.24 -1.44
N LEU A 597 25.11 -16.75 -0.97
CA LEU A 597 24.31 -17.78 -1.61
C LEU A 597 22.98 -17.19 -2.05
N GLU A 598 22.52 -17.58 -3.25
CA GLU A 598 21.24 -17.15 -3.78
C GLU A 598 20.25 -18.32 -3.86
N ASP A 599 19.03 -18.14 -3.36
CA ASP A 599 17.96 -19.13 -3.52
C ASP A 599 16.59 -18.44 -3.60
N SER A 600 15.68 -18.92 -4.45
CA SER A 600 14.31 -18.40 -4.52
C SER A 600 13.40 -18.88 -3.38
N ASN A 601 13.75 -20.02 -2.76
CA ASN A 601 13.00 -20.59 -1.64
C ASN A 601 13.66 -20.20 -0.30
N PRO A 602 12.97 -19.46 0.57
CA PRO A 602 13.53 -18.99 1.84
C PRO A 602 14.08 -20.12 2.72
N MET A 603 13.34 -21.21 2.87
CA MET A 603 13.73 -22.30 3.78
C MET A 603 14.88 -23.15 3.23
N ARG A 604 14.95 -23.32 1.90
CA ARG A 604 16.09 -24.00 1.27
C ARG A 604 17.35 -23.16 1.39
N GLY A 605 17.24 -21.85 1.11
CA GLY A 605 18.33 -20.90 1.31
C GLY A 605 18.87 -20.91 2.74
N LEU A 606 17.98 -20.87 3.76
CA LEU A 606 18.35 -20.98 5.17
C LEU A 606 18.93 -22.36 5.56
N SER A 607 18.53 -23.44 4.89
CA SER A 607 19.07 -24.77 5.19
C SER A 607 20.46 -25.01 4.60
N LEU A 608 20.71 -24.42 3.42
CA LEU A 608 21.99 -24.47 2.71
C LEU A 608 23.00 -23.46 3.25
N GLY A 609 22.52 -22.27 3.64
CA GLY A 609 23.31 -21.16 4.17
C GLY A 609 22.85 -20.73 5.56
N GLN A 610 22.81 -19.42 5.79
CA GLN A 610 22.44 -18.75 7.02
C GLN A 610 21.78 -17.38 6.71
N PRO A 611 21.10 -16.75 7.67
CA PRO A 611 20.57 -15.39 7.51
C PRO A 611 21.66 -14.38 7.08
N LEU A 612 21.27 -13.40 6.27
CA LEU A 612 22.18 -12.43 5.66
C LEU A 612 22.96 -11.60 6.69
N GLU A 613 22.33 -11.34 7.84
CA GLU A 613 22.86 -10.58 8.96
C GLU A 613 24.13 -11.19 9.54
N ARG A 614 24.41 -12.48 9.29
CA ARG A 614 25.61 -13.14 9.80
C ARG A 614 26.92 -12.57 9.24
N ILE A 615 26.87 -11.91 8.09
CA ILE A 615 28.03 -11.21 7.51
C ILE A 615 28.52 -10.04 8.39
N LEU A 616 27.70 -9.57 9.34
CA LEU A 616 28.04 -8.51 10.28
C LEU A 616 28.87 -8.97 11.48
N GLY A 617 29.15 -10.27 11.62
CA GLY A 617 29.99 -10.84 12.69
C GLY A 617 29.21 -11.46 13.86
N GLU A 618 29.94 -11.86 14.91
CA GLU A 618 29.45 -12.73 16.01
C GLU A 618 28.42 -12.10 16.96
N GLY A 619 28.15 -10.80 16.85
CA GLY A 619 27.20 -10.07 17.71
C GLY A 619 25.72 -10.43 17.53
N HIS A 620 25.38 -11.52 16.83
CA HIS A 620 24.01 -11.93 16.51
C HIS A 620 23.62 -13.31 17.06
N ASN A 621 24.46 -13.94 17.90
CA ASN A 621 24.18 -15.24 18.53
C ASN A 621 23.38 -15.14 19.84
N TYR A 622 22.54 -14.12 20.00
CA TYR A 622 21.72 -14.01 21.20
C TYR A 622 20.48 -14.91 21.09
N PRO A 623 20.18 -15.73 22.10
CA PRO A 623 18.92 -16.48 22.15
C PRO A 623 17.73 -15.53 22.00
N ILE A 624 16.80 -15.93 21.13
CA ILE A 624 15.53 -15.25 20.99
C ILE A 624 14.62 -15.75 22.11
N TYR A 625 14.26 -14.86 23.03
CA TYR A 625 13.35 -15.18 24.12
C TYR A 625 11.90 -14.86 23.72
N LEU A 626 11.03 -15.86 23.79
CA LEU A 626 9.61 -15.67 23.49
C LEU A 626 8.82 -15.20 24.72
N GLY A 627 7.96 -14.20 24.54
CA GLY A 627 6.90 -13.84 25.50
C GLY A 627 5.55 -14.32 24.98
N VAL A 628 4.77 -15.02 25.82
CA VAL A 628 3.50 -15.64 25.42
C VAL A 628 2.34 -15.08 26.24
N ILE A 629 1.28 -14.64 25.55
CA ILE A 629 -0.02 -14.32 26.14
C ILE A 629 -1.04 -15.29 25.58
N CYS A 630 -1.65 -16.12 26.43
CA CYS A 630 -2.54 -17.19 25.99
C CYS A 630 -3.73 -17.38 26.95
N PRO A 631 -4.93 -17.69 26.44
CA PRO A 631 -6.02 -18.12 27.31
C PRO A 631 -5.66 -19.36 28.11
N ILE A 632 -6.23 -19.47 29.31
CA ILE A 632 -5.91 -20.56 30.26
C ILE A 632 -6.15 -21.93 29.63
N SER A 633 -7.30 -22.13 28.97
CA SER A 633 -7.64 -23.45 28.39
C SER A 633 -6.76 -23.89 27.22
N TYR A 634 -6.10 -22.96 26.54
CA TYR A 634 -5.26 -23.25 25.37
C TYR A 634 -3.76 -23.28 25.68
N SER A 635 -3.34 -22.91 26.89
CA SER A 635 -1.92 -22.71 27.22
C SER A 635 -1.06 -23.94 26.94
N GLU A 636 -1.48 -25.12 27.37
CA GLU A 636 -0.69 -26.34 27.14
C GLU A 636 -0.65 -26.73 25.65
N ARG A 637 -1.78 -26.61 24.96
CA ARG A 637 -1.85 -26.90 23.52
C ARG A 637 -0.94 -25.97 22.72
N LEU A 638 -0.89 -24.68 23.07
CA LEU A 638 -0.01 -23.70 22.43
C LEU A 638 1.45 -24.00 22.75
N HIS A 639 1.78 -24.33 23.99
CA HIS A 639 3.16 -24.67 24.40
C HIS A 639 3.71 -25.84 23.59
N ARG A 640 2.95 -26.95 23.51
CA ARG A 640 3.32 -28.10 22.67
C ARG A 640 3.42 -27.77 21.18
N PHE A 641 2.67 -26.80 20.69
CA PHE A 641 2.79 -26.33 19.32
C PHE A 641 4.08 -25.52 19.11
N LEU A 642 4.38 -24.58 20.01
CA LEU A 642 5.57 -23.74 19.93
C LEU A 642 6.86 -24.57 20.03
N LEU A 643 6.92 -25.56 20.92
CA LEU A 643 8.07 -26.46 21.04
C LEU A 643 8.45 -27.18 19.74
N LYS A 644 7.50 -27.35 18.81
CA LYS A 644 7.79 -27.95 17.49
C LYS A 644 8.65 -27.06 16.60
N LEU A 645 8.77 -25.76 16.88
CA LEU A 645 9.69 -24.86 16.16
C LEU A 645 11.15 -25.24 16.41
N ASN A 646 11.50 -25.78 17.57
CA ASN A 646 12.86 -26.25 17.83
C ASN A 646 13.12 -27.66 17.27
N GLN A 647 12.12 -28.31 16.68
CA GLN A 647 12.23 -29.67 16.16
C GLN A 647 12.37 -29.66 14.64
N SER A 648 13.20 -30.55 14.12
CA SER A 648 13.26 -30.78 12.69
C SER A 648 12.01 -31.52 12.19
N CYS A 649 11.60 -31.24 10.96
CA CYS A 649 10.43 -31.84 10.34
C CYS A 649 10.65 -32.01 8.84
N ASN A 650 10.39 -33.22 8.34
CA ASN A 650 10.39 -33.49 6.90
C ASN A 650 8.94 -33.48 6.38
N PRO A 651 8.64 -32.66 5.36
CA PRO A 651 7.31 -32.66 4.76
C PRO A 651 7.05 -33.97 4.01
N ARG A 652 5.78 -34.31 3.82
CA ARG A 652 5.38 -35.49 3.03
C ARG A 652 5.61 -35.31 1.53
N TYR A 653 5.78 -34.07 1.06
CA TYR A 653 5.97 -33.70 -0.34
C TYR A 653 7.08 -32.66 -0.42
N ASN A 654 8.07 -32.90 -1.28
CA ASN A 654 9.28 -32.08 -1.41
C ASN A 654 9.24 -31.19 -2.67
N ASP A 655 8.24 -30.31 -2.75
CA ASP A 655 8.15 -29.32 -3.83
C ASP A 655 8.45 -27.92 -3.27
N TYR A 656 7.45 -27.05 -3.12
CA TYR A 656 7.63 -25.74 -2.48
C TYR A 656 7.91 -25.84 -0.96
N ILE A 657 7.34 -26.84 -0.29
CA ILE A 657 7.55 -27.08 1.14
C ILE A 657 8.88 -27.81 1.31
N GLN A 658 9.82 -27.17 1.99
CA GLN A 658 11.15 -27.72 2.26
C GLN A 658 11.21 -28.40 3.63
N PRO A 659 12.15 -29.34 3.83
CA PRO A 659 12.55 -29.79 5.16
C PRO A 659 12.85 -28.60 6.08
N TYR A 660 12.33 -28.67 7.30
CA TYR A 660 12.65 -27.70 8.34
C TYR A 660 13.70 -28.31 9.27
N PRO A 661 14.91 -27.74 9.38
CA PRO A 661 15.98 -28.31 10.19
C PRO A 661 15.85 -28.00 11.70
N GLY A 662 14.80 -27.28 12.11
CA GLY A 662 14.65 -26.69 13.44
C GLY A 662 15.14 -25.24 13.48
N PHE A 663 14.64 -24.47 14.44
CA PHE A 663 14.85 -23.02 14.49
C PHE A 663 16.34 -22.62 14.52
N GLU A 664 17.10 -23.19 15.44
CA GLU A 664 18.52 -22.86 15.61
C GLU A 664 19.35 -23.17 14.36
N ASN A 665 19.12 -24.33 13.74
CA ASN A 665 19.83 -24.72 12.53
C ASN A 665 19.44 -23.89 11.31
N ALA A 666 18.21 -23.39 11.24
CA ALA A 666 17.73 -22.57 10.13
C ALA A 666 18.18 -21.11 10.25
N TYR A 667 18.15 -20.56 11.46
CA TYR A 667 18.36 -19.11 11.69
C TYR A 667 19.69 -18.80 12.37
N SER A 668 20.53 -19.82 12.62
CA SER A 668 21.80 -19.70 13.35
C SER A 668 21.68 -19.06 14.73
N THR A 669 20.49 -19.11 15.35
CA THR A 669 20.23 -18.54 16.68
C THR A 669 19.20 -19.38 17.45
N PRO A 670 19.42 -19.67 18.75
CA PRO A 670 18.49 -20.46 19.53
C PRO A 670 17.19 -19.71 19.83
N LEU A 671 16.08 -20.44 19.88
CA LEU A 671 14.77 -19.93 20.30
C LEU A 671 14.39 -20.51 21.66
N ASP A 672 14.38 -19.67 22.68
CA ASP A 672 13.98 -20.05 24.04
C ASP A 672 12.48 -19.81 24.25
N ILE A 673 11.76 -20.91 24.47
CA ILE A 673 10.31 -20.95 24.61
C ILE A 673 9.97 -21.16 26.09
N PRO A 674 9.28 -20.21 26.75
CA PRO A 674 8.99 -20.32 28.17
C PRO A 674 7.98 -21.44 28.45
N SER A 675 8.13 -22.07 29.60
CA SER A 675 7.12 -22.99 30.14
C SER A 675 5.82 -22.24 30.47
N PRO A 676 4.63 -22.88 30.37
CA PRO A 676 3.37 -22.32 30.87
C PRO A 676 3.35 -21.98 32.36
N ASN A 677 4.37 -22.38 33.12
CA ASN A 677 4.55 -22.06 34.53
C ASN A 677 5.49 -20.87 34.77
N ASP A 678 6.23 -20.42 33.75
CA ASP A 678 7.06 -19.21 33.82
C ASP A 678 6.16 -17.97 33.85
N LYS A 679 5.88 -17.46 35.05
CA LYS A 679 4.99 -16.30 35.24
C LYS A 679 5.57 -14.98 34.68
N ASN A 680 6.86 -14.95 34.37
CA ASN A 680 7.54 -13.77 33.86
C ASN A 680 7.41 -13.68 32.34
N ARG A 681 7.38 -14.82 31.65
CA ARG A 681 7.34 -14.88 30.17
C ARG A 681 6.09 -15.56 29.59
N TRP A 682 5.27 -16.19 30.42
CA TRP A 682 3.99 -16.79 30.05
C TRP A 682 2.82 -16.22 30.87
N ILE A 683 2.01 -15.39 30.23
CA ILE A 683 0.86 -14.74 30.84
C ILE A 683 -0.42 -15.45 30.40
N LYS A 684 -1.19 -15.90 31.40
CA LYS A 684 -2.50 -16.55 31.18
C LYS A 684 -3.63 -15.53 31.28
N CYS A 685 -4.50 -15.47 30.27
CA CYS A 685 -5.69 -14.61 30.26
C CYS A 685 -7.00 -15.42 30.31
N ASN A 686 -8.11 -14.76 30.62
CA ASN A 686 -9.42 -15.42 30.65
C ASN A 686 -9.86 -15.88 29.26
N ASP A 687 -10.54 -17.01 29.19
CA ASP A 687 -11.03 -17.57 27.93
C ASP A 687 -12.14 -16.72 27.31
N ALA A 688 -13.02 -16.16 28.15
CA ALA A 688 -14.06 -15.22 27.74
C ALA A 688 -13.59 -13.78 27.94
N GLN A 689 -13.72 -12.96 26.89
CA GLN A 689 -13.39 -11.53 26.92
C GLN A 689 -14.68 -10.73 26.73
N GLN A 690 -14.88 -9.69 27.55
CA GLN A 690 -16.11 -8.89 27.55
C GLN A 690 -16.29 -8.11 26.23
N ASP A 691 -15.21 -7.51 25.72
CA ASP A 691 -15.16 -6.94 24.37
C ASP A 691 -13.72 -6.90 23.84
N ALA A 692 -13.58 -6.57 22.54
CA ALA A 692 -12.28 -6.52 21.86
C ALA A 692 -11.35 -5.39 22.37
N ARG A 693 -11.89 -4.27 22.88
CA ARG A 693 -11.09 -3.15 23.39
C ARG A 693 -10.46 -3.49 24.74
N VAL A 694 -11.20 -4.17 25.61
CA VAL A 694 -10.71 -4.67 26.91
C VAL A 694 -9.62 -5.71 26.69
N LEU A 695 -9.79 -6.61 25.72
CA LEU A 695 -8.75 -7.57 25.36
C LEU A 695 -7.49 -6.85 24.86
N ALA A 696 -7.62 -5.90 23.94
CA ALA A 696 -6.48 -5.15 23.42
C ALA A 696 -5.75 -4.36 24.51
N SER A 697 -6.48 -3.69 25.40
CA SER A 697 -5.93 -2.96 26.55
C SER A 697 -5.14 -3.88 27.49
N LYS A 698 -5.71 -5.04 27.83
CA LYS A 698 -5.03 -6.06 28.65
C LYS A 698 -3.78 -6.61 27.97
N VAL A 699 -3.84 -6.90 26.67
CA VAL A 699 -2.67 -7.33 25.89
C VAL A 699 -1.56 -6.26 25.95
N CYS A 700 -1.90 -4.98 25.76
CA CYS A 700 -0.92 -3.88 25.87
C CYS A 700 -0.31 -3.77 27.28
N GLU A 701 -1.12 -3.88 28.33
CA GLU A 701 -0.64 -3.88 29.73
C GLU A 701 0.33 -5.04 29.98
N PHE A 702 -0.02 -6.24 29.54
CA PHE A 702 0.79 -7.43 29.68
C PHE A 702 2.10 -7.36 28.87
N SER A 703 2.06 -6.83 27.65
CA SER A 703 3.26 -6.60 26.84
C SER A 703 4.23 -5.63 27.54
N LYS A 704 3.74 -4.56 28.17
CA LYS A 704 4.59 -3.63 28.95
C LYS A 704 5.25 -4.32 30.14
N LYS A 705 4.55 -5.26 30.80
CA LYS A 705 5.10 -6.05 31.92
C LYS A 705 6.20 -7.01 31.44
N LEU A 706 5.97 -7.69 30.30
CA LEU A 706 6.94 -8.57 29.65
C LEU A 706 8.23 -7.83 29.29
N VAL A 707 8.13 -6.68 28.62
CA VAL A 707 9.30 -5.85 28.22
C VAL A 707 10.15 -5.45 29.43
N ARG A 708 9.51 -5.01 30.53
CA ARG A 708 10.23 -4.69 31.78
C ARG A 708 10.95 -5.89 32.39
N THR A 709 10.42 -7.10 32.21
CA THR A 709 10.99 -8.30 32.84
C THR A 709 12.12 -8.89 32.01
N ILE A 710 12.02 -8.80 30.67
CA ILE A 710 13.04 -9.28 29.73
C ILE A 710 14.28 -8.36 29.72
N LEU A 711 14.11 -7.04 29.85
CA LEU A 711 15.23 -6.08 29.88
C LEU A 711 16.03 -6.07 31.21
N ILE A 712 15.57 -6.79 32.25
CA ILE A 712 16.21 -6.83 33.58
C ILE A 712 16.95 -8.16 33.83
N SER A 713 16.80 -9.17 32.96
CA SER A 713 17.62 -10.37 33.04
C SER A 713 18.94 -10.14 32.28
N PRO A 714 20.10 -10.43 32.91
CA PRO A 714 21.43 -10.09 32.40
C PRO A 714 21.79 -10.79 31.09
#